data_AF-A0A091G9X8-F1
#
_entry.id   AF-A0A091G9X8-F1
#
_cell.length_a   1.000
_cell.length_b   1.000
_cell.length_c   1.000
_cell.angle_alpha   90.00
_cell.angle_beta   90.00
_cell.angle_gamma   90.00
#
_symmetry.space_group_name_H-M   'P 1'
#
loop_
_entity.id
_entity.type
_entity.pdbx_description
1 polymer ?
#
loop_
_entity_poly.entity_id
_entity_poly.type
_entity_poly.pdbx_seq_one_letter_code
_entity_poly.pdbx_strand_id
1 'polypeptide(L)'
;GFGRKDVVEYLLQSGANVHARDDGGLIPLHNACSFGHAEVVNLLLRHGADPNARDNWNYTPLHEAAIKGKTDVCIVLLQHGAEPTIRNTDGRTALDLADLSAKAVLTGEYKKDELLESARSGNEEKMMSLLTPLNVNCHASDGRKSTPLHLAAGYNRVKIVQLLLQHGADVHAKDKGDLVPLHNACSYGHYEVTELLVKHGACVNAMDLWQFTPLHEAASKNRVEVCSLLLSYGADPTLLNCHNKSTIDLAPTPQLKERLAYEFKGHSLLQAARESDVARIKKHLSLETVNFKHPQTHETALHCAAASPYPKRKQVCELLLRKGANINEKTKDFLTPLHVASEKAHNDVVEVVVKHEAKVNALDNLGQTSLHRAAHCGHLQTCRLLLSSGCDPSIVSLQGFTALQMGTESVQQLLQEGIPLGNSDADRQLLEAAKAGDVDTVKKLCTVQSVNCRDIEGRQSTPLHFAAGYNRVSVVEYLLQHGADVHAKDKGGLVPLHNACSYGHYEVAELLVKHGAVVNVADLWKFTPLHEAAAKGKYEICKLLLQHGADPTKKNRDGNTPLDLVKDGDTDIQDLLRGDAALLDAAKKGCLARVKKLCSPDNVNCRDTQGRHSTPLHLAAGYNNLEVAEYLLQHGADVNAQDKGGLIPLHNAASYGHVDVAALLIKYNACVNATDKWAFTPLHEAAQKGRTQLCALLLAHGADPTLKNQEGQTPLDLVTADDVSALLTAAMPPSALPTCYKPQVISVSQTTGSTADSLSVPSSPSSLSAASSLDNLSGSFSELPSVVGTNSAEGATVLEKKEVSGVDFSINQFVRNLGLEHLIDIFEREQITLDVLVEMGHKELKEIGINAYGHRHKIIKGVERLISGQQGLNPYLTLNTSGSGTILIDLSTEDKEFQSVEEEMQSTVREHRDGGHAGGVFNRYNILKIQKVCNKKLWERYTHRRKEVSEENHNHANERMLFHGSPFVNAIIHKGFDERHAYIGGMFGAGIYFAENSSKSNQYVYGIGGGTGCPIHKDRSCYVCHRQLLFCRVTLGKSFLQFSAMKMAHSPPGHHSVTGRPSVNGLALAEYVIYRGEQAYPEYLITYQIMKPEVTTEA
;
A
#
# COMPACT_ATOMS: atom_id res chain seq x y z
N GLY A 1 63.80 0.77 -29.37
CA GLY A 1 64.10 1.61 -30.54
C GLY A 1 62.95 2.51 -30.93
N PHE A 2 62.24 2.20 -32.03
CA PHE A 2 61.57 3.21 -32.87
C PHE A 2 60.07 3.48 -32.66
N GLY A 3 59.42 2.93 -31.63
CA GLY A 3 58.02 3.27 -31.29
C GLY A 3 56.94 2.86 -32.30
N ARG A 4 57.26 2.02 -33.31
CA ARG A 4 56.34 1.61 -34.38
C ARG A 4 55.32 0.57 -33.88
N LYS A 5 54.33 1.01 -33.10
CA LYS A 5 53.26 0.20 -32.50
C LYS A 5 52.66 -0.82 -33.47
N ASP A 6 52.12 -0.36 -34.59
CA ASP A 6 51.38 -1.18 -35.55
C ASP A 6 52.25 -2.30 -36.15
N VAL A 7 53.55 -2.04 -36.33
CA VAL A 7 54.54 -3.03 -36.77
C VAL A 7 54.83 -4.06 -35.67
N VAL A 8 54.94 -3.62 -34.41
CA VAL A 8 55.10 -4.54 -33.27
C VAL A 8 53.85 -5.40 -33.09
N GLU A 9 52.66 -4.82 -33.21
CA GLU A 9 51.38 -5.54 -33.13
C GLU A 9 51.25 -6.61 -34.21
N TYR A 10 51.54 -6.26 -35.48
CA TYR A 10 51.58 -7.23 -36.58
C TYR A 10 52.60 -8.35 -36.36
N LEU A 11 53.79 -8.03 -35.85
CA LEU A 11 54.82 -9.03 -35.55
C LEU A 11 54.39 -9.97 -34.40
N LEU A 12 53.76 -9.45 -33.35
CA LEU A 12 53.26 -10.25 -32.22
C LEU A 12 52.10 -11.16 -32.65
N GLN A 13 51.18 -10.66 -33.46
CA GLN A 13 50.13 -11.47 -34.10
C GLN A 13 50.72 -12.55 -35.04
N SER A 14 51.88 -12.28 -35.64
CA SER A 14 52.66 -13.23 -36.44
C SER A 14 53.56 -14.17 -35.62
N GLY A 15 53.44 -14.18 -34.28
CA GLY A 15 54.16 -15.10 -33.40
C GLY A 15 55.57 -14.66 -32.96
N ALA A 16 55.92 -13.37 -33.06
CA ALA A 16 57.20 -12.87 -32.58
C ALA A 16 57.38 -13.04 -31.06
N ASN A 17 58.54 -13.57 -30.64
CA ASN A 17 58.82 -13.88 -29.24
C ASN A 17 59.20 -12.63 -28.41
N VAL A 18 58.34 -12.24 -27.47
CA VAL A 18 58.56 -11.12 -26.53
C VAL A 18 59.77 -11.32 -25.59
N HIS A 19 60.23 -12.56 -25.41
CA HIS A 19 61.37 -12.92 -24.54
C HIS A 19 62.68 -13.15 -25.31
N ALA A 20 62.72 -12.94 -26.63
CA ALA A 20 63.97 -12.99 -27.39
C ALA A 20 64.99 -11.98 -26.83
N ARG A 21 66.27 -12.34 -26.74
CA ARG A 21 67.34 -11.50 -26.18
C ARG A 21 68.35 -11.13 -27.26
N ASP A 22 68.95 -9.94 -27.13
CA ASP A 22 70.17 -9.57 -27.84
C ASP A 22 71.44 -10.02 -27.08
N ASP A 23 72.62 -9.71 -27.61
CA ASP A 23 73.93 -10.06 -27.03
C ASP A 23 74.16 -9.45 -25.63
N GLY A 24 73.47 -8.35 -25.29
CA GLY A 24 73.47 -7.74 -23.96
C GLY A 24 72.49 -8.43 -22.98
N GLY A 25 71.68 -9.36 -23.47
CA GLY A 25 70.62 -10.03 -22.72
C GLY A 25 69.29 -9.27 -22.71
N LEU A 26 69.17 -8.14 -23.42
CA LEU A 26 67.98 -7.29 -23.37
C LEU A 26 66.83 -7.91 -24.19
N ILE A 27 65.68 -8.11 -23.54
CA ILE A 27 64.42 -8.38 -24.25
C ILE A 27 63.83 -7.10 -24.89
N PRO A 28 63.00 -7.19 -25.95
CA PRO A 28 62.32 -6.06 -26.59
C PRO A 28 61.70 -5.03 -25.64
N LEU A 29 61.22 -5.46 -24.46
CA LEU A 29 60.65 -4.58 -23.45
C LEU A 29 61.65 -3.54 -22.92
N HIS A 30 62.91 -3.89 -22.63
CA HIS A 30 63.96 -2.92 -22.25
C HIS A 30 64.11 -1.83 -23.33
N ASN A 31 64.17 -2.28 -24.58
CA ASN A 31 64.31 -1.46 -25.76
C ASN A 31 63.07 -0.60 -26.08
N ALA A 32 61.89 -0.94 -25.54
CA ALA A 32 60.71 -0.07 -25.57
C ALA A 32 60.73 0.94 -24.41
N CYS A 33 61.14 0.49 -23.22
CA CYS A 33 61.14 1.28 -21.98
C CYS A 33 62.17 2.41 -21.97
N SER A 34 63.44 2.12 -22.33
CA SER A 34 64.53 3.11 -22.36
C SER A 34 64.21 4.33 -23.24
N PHE A 35 63.51 4.08 -24.37
CA PHE A 35 63.12 5.12 -25.32
C PHE A 35 61.78 5.81 -24.97
N GLY A 36 60.99 5.28 -24.03
CA GLY A 36 59.75 5.92 -23.54
C GLY A 36 58.45 5.53 -24.26
N HIS A 37 58.42 4.43 -25.03
CA HIS A 37 57.28 4.10 -25.89
C HIS A 37 56.14 3.38 -25.15
N ALA A 38 55.43 4.10 -24.28
CA ALA A 38 54.43 3.55 -23.36
C ALA A 38 53.37 2.63 -24.02
N GLU A 39 52.86 2.96 -25.22
CA GLU A 39 51.91 2.10 -25.95
C GLU A 39 52.55 0.76 -26.40
N VAL A 40 53.81 0.79 -26.82
CA VAL A 40 54.56 -0.43 -27.20
C VAL A 40 54.90 -1.27 -25.97
N VAL A 41 55.21 -0.62 -24.85
CA VAL A 41 55.43 -1.27 -23.54
C VAL A 41 54.17 -2.01 -23.09
N ASN A 42 53.02 -1.34 -23.07
CA ASN A 42 51.71 -1.91 -22.73
C ASN A 42 51.35 -3.10 -23.66
N LEU A 43 51.57 -2.95 -24.97
CA LEU A 43 51.35 -4.02 -25.95
C LEU A 43 52.23 -5.26 -25.69
N LEU A 44 53.54 -5.07 -25.45
CA LEU A 44 54.46 -6.17 -25.13
C LEU A 44 54.07 -6.89 -23.83
N LEU A 45 53.71 -6.15 -22.78
CA LEU A 45 53.27 -6.69 -21.50
C LEU A 45 51.97 -7.51 -21.64
N ARG A 46 51.01 -7.05 -22.46
CA ARG A 46 49.78 -7.81 -22.79
C ARG A 46 50.06 -9.10 -23.55
N HIS A 47 51.14 -9.16 -24.33
CA HIS A 47 51.63 -10.38 -24.98
C HIS A 47 52.60 -11.20 -24.10
N GLY A 48 52.61 -10.96 -22.78
CA GLY A 48 53.33 -11.80 -21.80
C GLY A 48 54.78 -11.43 -21.56
N ALA A 49 55.27 -10.28 -22.05
CA ALA A 49 56.63 -9.83 -21.75
C ALA A 49 56.84 -9.68 -20.24
N ASP A 50 57.92 -10.26 -19.71
CA ASP A 50 58.24 -10.22 -18.28
C ASP A 50 58.73 -8.81 -17.86
N PRO A 51 58.01 -8.08 -16.99
CA PRO A 51 58.41 -6.75 -16.51
C PRO A 51 59.63 -6.77 -15.60
N ASN A 52 59.99 -7.94 -15.06
CA ASN A 52 61.10 -8.19 -14.15
C ASN A 52 62.28 -8.90 -14.83
N ALA A 53 62.22 -9.06 -16.15
CA ALA A 53 63.28 -9.64 -16.96
C ALA A 53 64.61 -8.93 -16.70
N ARG A 54 65.71 -9.69 -16.71
CA ARG A 54 67.06 -9.20 -16.41
C ARG A 54 67.99 -9.40 -17.60
N ASP A 55 68.71 -8.34 -17.95
CA ASP A 55 69.84 -8.37 -18.87
C ASP A 55 71.11 -8.96 -18.22
N ASN A 56 72.24 -8.91 -18.93
CA ASN A 56 73.52 -9.46 -18.44
C ASN A 56 74.12 -8.69 -17.24
N TRP A 57 73.58 -7.51 -16.89
CA TRP A 57 73.99 -6.68 -15.75
C TRP A 57 72.90 -6.59 -14.67
N ASN A 58 71.89 -7.47 -14.71
CA ASN A 58 70.70 -7.46 -13.84
C ASN A 58 69.89 -6.15 -13.88
N TYR A 59 70.03 -5.32 -14.91
CA TYR A 59 69.08 -4.24 -15.17
C TYR A 59 67.75 -4.85 -15.60
N THR A 60 66.66 -4.18 -15.23
CA THR A 60 65.30 -4.53 -15.65
C THR A 60 64.71 -3.42 -16.52
N PRO A 61 63.59 -3.64 -17.24
CA PRO A 61 62.91 -2.59 -17.99
C PRO A 61 62.54 -1.36 -17.15
N LEU A 62 62.34 -1.53 -15.83
CA LEU A 62 62.07 -0.44 -14.89
C LEU A 62 63.32 0.37 -14.54
N HIS A 63 64.51 -0.26 -14.46
CA HIS A 63 65.77 0.48 -14.34
C HIS A 63 65.99 1.38 -15.57
N GLU A 64 65.81 0.83 -16.78
CA GLU A 64 65.91 1.60 -18.02
C GLU A 64 64.90 2.74 -18.09
N ALA A 65 63.63 2.51 -17.73
CA ALA A 65 62.62 3.57 -17.70
C ALA A 65 62.98 4.69 -16.70
N ALA A 66 63.48 4.32 -15.51
CA ALA A 66 63.80 5.25 -14.43
C ALA A 66 65.01 6.15 -14.76
N ILE A 67 66.09 5.56 -15.30
CA ILE A 67 67.32 6.26 -15.69
C ILE A 67 67.05 7.29 -16.81
N LYS A 68 66.10 7.01 -17.70
CA LYS A 68 65.78 7.87 -18.86
C LYS A 68 64.59 8.81 -18.59
N GLY A 69 64.13 8.92 -17.34
CA GLY A 69 63.05 9.83 -16.93
C GLY A 69 61.68 9.51 -17.55
N LYS A 70 61.38 8.24 -17.83
CA LYS A 70 60.15 7.84 -18.54
C LYS A 70 59.02 7.55 -17.56
N THR A 71 58.44 8.60 -16.98
CA THR A 71 57.36 8.53 -15.97
C THR A 71 56.24 7.57 -16.37
N ASP A 72 55.74 7.71 -17.59
CA ASP A 72 54.53 7.02 -18.04
C ASP A 72 54.81 5.52 -18.27
N VAL A 73 56.03 5.20 -18.73
CA VAL A 73 56.53 3.83 -18.79
C VAL A 73 56.74 3.25 -17.40
N CYS A 74 57.26 4.02 -16.43
CA CYS A 74 57.40 3.56 -15.05
C CYS A 74 56.03 3.22 -14.44
N ILE A 75 55.01 4.04 -14.70
CA ILE A 75 53.62 3.78 -14.28
C ILE A 75 53.10 2.47 -14.90
N VAL A 76 53.19 2.32 -16.23
CA VAL A 76 52.73 1.10 -16.93
C VAL A 76 53.46 -0.16 -16.45
N LEU A 77 54.78 -0.10 -16.23
CA LEU A 77 55.56 -1.22 -15.69
C LEU A 77 55.11 -1.60 -14.28
N LEU A 78 54.94 -0.63 -13.38
CA LEU A 78 54.47 -0.87 -12.01
C LEU A 78 53.03 -1.42 -11.99
N GLN A 79 52.15 -0.94 -12.88
CA GLN A 79 50.79 -1.46 -13.04
C GLN A 79 50.77 -2.93 -13.50
N HIS A 80 51.76 -3.35 -14.28
CA HIS A 80 51.92 -4.74 -14.76
C HIS A 80 52.82 -5.60 -13.86
N GLY A 81 53.20 -5.15 -12.66
CA GLY A 81 53.91 -5.97 -11.67
C GLY A 81 55.44 -5.90 -11.71
N ALA A 82 56.03 -4.83 -12.26
CA ALA A 82 57.46 -4.58 -12.10
C ALA A 82 57.85 -4.35 -10.62
N GLU A 83 58.86 -5.05 -10.13
CA GLU A 83 59.40 -4.94 -8.77
C GLU A 83 60.44 -3.81 -8.70
N PRO A 84 60.17 -2.68 -8.00
CA PRO A 84 61.14 -1.58 -7.88
C PRO A 84 62.32 -1.91 -6.94
N THR A 85 62.28 -3.04 -6.25
CA THR A 85 63.26 -3.51 -5.26
C THR A 85 64.36 -4.42 -5.82
N ILE A 86 64.23 -4.87 -7.08
CA ILE A 86 65.28 -5.63 -7.76
C ILE A 86 66.54 -4.77 -7.85
N ARG A 87 67.71 -5.40 -7.66
CA ARG A 87 69.02 -4.76 -7.74
C ARG A 87 69.82 -5.21 -8.96
N ASN A 88 70.49 -4.28 -9.61
CA ASN A 88 71.47 -4.54 -10.67
C ASN A 88 72.80 -5.13 -10.13
N THR A 89 73.79 -5.36 -10.99
CA THR A 89 75.13 -5.85 -10.57
C THR A 89 75.90 -4.89 -9.65
N ASP A 90 75.60 -3.59 -9.64
CA ASP A 90 76.18 -2.62 -8.69
C ASP A 90 75.46 -2.63 -7.32
N GLY A 91 74.46 -3.51 -7.14
CA GLY A 91 73.62 -3.57 -5.96
C GLY A 91 72.59 -2.44 -5.86
N ARG A 92 72.39 -1.65 -6.91
CA ARG A 92 71.47 -0.49 -6.96
C ARG A 92 70.10 -0.88 -7.49
N THR A 93 69.05 -0.24 -6.98
CA THR A 93 67.67 -0.37 -7.46
C THR A 93 67.33 0.65 -8.54
N ALA A 94 66.17 0.50 -9.18
CA ALA A 94 65.63 1.50 -10.12
C ALA A 94 65.48 2.89 -9.47
N LEU A 95 65.18 2.96 -8.16
CA LEU A 95 65.04 4.22 -7.40
C LEU A 95 66.39 4.91 -7.15
N ASP A 96 67.47 4.13 -6.96
CA ASP A 96 68.84 4.65 -6.76
C ASP A 96 69.45 5.23 -8.04
N LEU A 97 68.91 4.87 -9.20
CA LEU A 97 69.34 5.29 -10.54
C LEU A 97 68.34 6.21 -11.25
N ALA A 98 67.22 6.55 -10.61
CA ALA A 98 66.14 7.33 -11.21
C ALA A 98 66.49 8.81 -11.44
N ASP A 99 66.09 9.33 -12.60
CA ASP A 99 65.93 10.78 -12.79
C ASP A 99 64.89 11.36 -11.81
N LEU A 100 64.96 12.66 -11.52
CA LEU A 100 64.04 13.38 -10.63
C LEU A 100 62.56 13.14 -10.97
N SER A 101 62.20 13.06 -12.25
CA SER A 101 60.82 12.82 -12.69
C SER A 101 60.33 11.40 -12.36
N ALA A 102 61.12 10.39 -12.72
CA ALA A 102 60.82 8.99 -12.42
C ALA A 102 60.92 8.66 -10.93
N LYS A 103 61.79 9.35 -10.20
CA LYS A 103 61.94 9.21 -8.74
C LYS A 103 60.63 9.51 -8.01
N ALA A 104 59.88 10.53 -8.42
CA ALA A 104 58.56 10.83 -7.84
C ALA A 104 57.54 9.69 -8.05
N VAL A 105 57.62 8.96 -9.18
CA VAL A 105 56.76 7.78 -9.44
C VAL A 105 57.18 6.64 -8.51
N LEU A 106 58.48 6.38 -8.41
CA LEU A 106 59.06 5.30 -7.58
C LEU A 106 58.99 5.56 -6.07
N THR A 107 58.67 6.77 -5.62
CA THR A 107 58.30 7.08 -4.23
C THR A 107 56.80 7.25 -4.00
N GLY A 108 55.96 7.08 -5.03
CA GLY A 108 54.50 7.21 -4.92
C GLY A 108 53.95 8.64 -4.78
N GLU A 109 54.80 9.67 -4.91
CA GLU A 109 54.40 11.08 -4.74
C GLU A 109 54.03 11.78 -6.07
N TYR A 110 54.33 11.17 -7.23
CA TYR A 110 54.01 11.72 -8.54
C TYR A 110 52.50 11.97 -8.70
N LYS A 111 52.14 13.24 -8.94
CA LYS A 111 50.75 13.72 -9.15
C LYS A 111 49.75 13.25 -8.07
N LYS A 112 50.23 13.02 -6.85
CA LYS A 112 49.46 12.52 -5.69
C LYS A 112 48.16 13.30 -5.42
N ASP A 113 48.19 14.62 -5.47
CA ASP A 113 46.98 15.45 -5.29
C ASP A 113 45.96 15.27 -6.45
N GLU A 114 46.44 15.01 -7.67
CA GLU A 114 45.57 14.72 -8.82
C GLU A 114 44.94 13.32 -8.75
N LEU A 115 45.62 12.35 -8.12
CA LEU A 115 45.12 11.00 -7.82
C LEU A 115 44.07 11.04 -6.69
N LEU A 116 44.31 11.83 -5.64
CA LEU A 116 43.37 12.04 -4.56
C LEU A 116 42.10 12.76 -5.05
N GLU A 117 42.24 13.73 -5.96
CA GLU A 117 41.07 14.40 -6.54
C GLU A 117 40.37 13.55 -7.62
N SER A 118 41.06 12.67 -8.37
CA SER A 118 40.37 11.68 -9.21
C SER A 118 39.54 10.71 -8.34
N ALA A 119 40.03 10.35 -7.14
CA ALA A 119 39.27 9.57 -6.17
C ALA A 119 38.06 10.30 -5.56
N ARG A 120 38.16 11.62 -5.33
CA ARG A 120 37.03 12.45 -4.85
C ARG A 120 35.98 12.70 -5.94
N SER A 121 36.43 13.06 -7.14
CA SER A 121 35.57 13.42 -8.28
C SER A 121 34.93 12.20 -8.97
N GLY A 122 35.57 11.03 -8.91
CA GLY A 122 35.12 9.83 -9.62
C GLY A 122 35.69 9.68 -11.02
N ASN A 123 36.83 10.31 -11.33
CA ASN A 123 37.41 10.29 -12.68
C ASN A 123 38.24 9.01 -12.90
N GLU A 124 37.62 8.01 -13.54
CA GLU A 124 38.20 6.68 -13.79
C GLU A 124 39.43 6.71 -14.71
N GLU A 125 39.39 7.50 -15.79
CA GLU A 125 40.51 7.66 -16.74
C GLU A 125 41.73 8.28 -16.05
N LYS A 126 41.52 9.31 -15.23
CA LYS A 126 42.58 9.97 -14.47
C LYS A 126 43.08 9.15 -13.28
N MET A 127 42.25 8.25 -12.75
CA MET A 127 42.69 7.24 -11.79
C MET A 127 43.63 6.23 -12.49
N MET A 128 43.19 5.61 -13.58
CA MET A 128 43.97 4.57 -14.28
C MET A 128 45.26 5.06 -14.93
N SER A 129 45.37 6.34 -15.28
CA SER A 129 46.61 6.92 -15.81
C SER A 129 47.64 7.32 -14.74
N LEU A 130 47.29 7.28 -13.46
CA LEU A 130 48.17 7.70 -12.34
C LEU A 130 48.37 6.61 -11.26
N LEU A 131 47.45 5.66 -11.13
CA LEU A 131 47.44 4.66 -10.07
C LEU A 131 48.55 3.61 -10.24
N THR A 132 49.30 3.35 -9.16
CA THR A 132 50.34 2.32 -9.07
C THR A 132 50.30 1.66 -7.69
N PRO A 133 50.87 0.44 -7.53
CA PRO A 133 51.02 -0.19 -6.21
C PRO A 133 51.78 0.67 -5.17
N LEU A 134 52.53 1.69 -5.61
CA LEU A 134 53.31 2.59 -4.75
C LEU A 134 52.53 3.82 -4.27
N ASN A 135 51.43 4.21 -4.94
CA ASN A 135 50.62 5.38 -4.58
C ASN A 135 49.14 5.09 -4.26
N VAL A 136 48.67 3.84 -4.45
CA VAL A 136 47.30 3.40 -4.11
C VAL A 136 46.89 3.73 -2.67
N ASN A 137 47.84 3.64 -1.72
CA ASN A 137 47.67 3.95 -0.30
C ASN A 137 48.33 5.27 0.11
N CYS A 138 48.53 6.22 -0.82
CA CYS A 138 48.97 7.56 -0.47
C CYS A 138 47.93 8.29 0.40
N HIS A 139 48.31 9.44 0.97
CA HIS A 139 47.45 10.22 1.87
C HIS A 139 47.33 11.67 1.42
N ALA A 140 46.16 12.27 1.62
CA ALA A 140 46.01 13.71 1.48
C ALA A 140 46.91 14.48 2.46
N SER A 141 47.48 15.58 1.97
CA SER A 141 48.20 16.57 2.80
C SER A 141 47.25 17.44 3.64
N ASP A 142 45.92 17.25 3.51
CA ASP A 142 44.97 17.79 4.47
C ASP A 142 45.13 17.14 5.85
N GLY A 143 44.68 17.85 6.89
CA GLY A 143 44.96 17.47 8.28
C GLY A 143 44.44 16.10 8.73
N ARG A 144 43.67 15.37 7.91
CA ARG A 144 43.18 14.02 8.19
C ARG A 144 44.07 12.88 7.71
N LYS A 145 44.95 13.08 6.71
CA LYS A 145 45.67 11.98 6.02
C LYS A 145 44.78 10.91 5.36
N SER A 146 43.57 11.26 4.91
CA SER A 146 42.67 10.31 4.24
C SER A 146 43.30 9.76 2.94
N THR A 147 43.18 8.45 2.69
CA THR A 147 43.66 7.80 1.44
C THR A 147 42.72 8.01 0.24
N PRO A 148 43.13 7.70 -1.01
CA PRO A 148 42.20 7.59 -2.14
C PRO A 148 40.97 6.74 -1.81
N LEU A 149 41.14 5.62 -1.08
CA LEU A 149 40.01 4.75 -0.71
C LEU A 149 39.06 5.41 0.31
N HIS A 150 39.56 6.19 1.27
CA HIS A 150 38.71 6.99 2.17
C HIS A 150 37.86 8.02 1.43
N LEU A 151 38.45 8.68 0.42
CA LEU A 151 37.77 9.68 -0.39
C LEU A 151 36.75 9.03 -1.32
N ALA A 152 37.16 8.03 -2.09
CA ALA A 152 36.27 7.28 -2.98
C ALA A 152 35.10 6.64 -2.21
N ALA A 153 35.35 6.13 -1.00
CA ALA A 153 34.30 5.59 -0.15
C ALA A 153 33.32 6.66 0.34
N GLY A 154 33.80 7.79 0.89
CA GLY A 154 32.94 8.86 1.40
C GLY A 154 32.13 9.61 0.32
N TYR A 155 32.64 9.67 -0.92
CA TYR A 155 31.99 10.32 -2.05
C TYR A 155 31.23 9.34 -2.98
N ASN A 156 30.95 8.11 -2.53
CA ASN A 156 30.22 7.07 -3.26
C ASN A 156 30.76 6.73 -4.66
N ARG A 157 32.08 6.68 -4.83
CA ARG A 157 32.72 6.41 -6.13
C ARG A 157 32.92 4.92 -6.34
N VAL A 158 31.81 4.18 -6.46
CA VAL A 158 31.75 2.70 -6.56
C VAL A 158 32.79 2.13 -7.53
N LYS A 159 32.94 2.73 -8.73
CA LYS A 159 33.93 2.31 -9.73
C LYS A 159 35.38 2.55 -9.30
N ILE A 160 35.68 3.72 -8.74
CA ILE A 160 37.01 4.00 -8.18
C ILE A 160 37.31 3.06 -7.00
N VAL A 161 36.34 2.77 -6.14
CA VAL A 161 36.50 1.80 -5.05
C VAL A 161 36.86 0.41 -5.60
N GLN A 162 36.20 -0.05 -6.68
CA GLN A 162 36.56 -1.29 -7.36
C GLN A 162 38.01 -1.27 -7.89
N LEU A 163 38.42 -0.20 -8.59
CA LEU A 163 39.79 -0.08 -9.15
C LEU A 163 40.87 -0.01 -8.06
N LEU A 164 40.64 0.79 -7.01
CA LEU A 164 41.57 0.91 -5.87
C LEU A 164 41.76 -0.44 -5.16
N LEU A 165 40.68 -1.18 -4.90
CA LEU A 165 40.74 -2.51 -4.28
C LEU A 165 41.47 -3.53 -5.17
N GLN A 166 41.24 -3.50 -6.49
CA GLN A 166 41.96 -4.33 -7.46
C GLN A 166 43.47 -4.05 -7.48
N HIS A 167 43.89 -2.80 -7.23
CA HIS A 167 45.29 -2.40 -7.16
C HIS A 167 45.89 -2.39 -5.74
N GLY A 168 45.24 -3.05 -4.76
CA GLY A 168 45.82 -3.27 -3.42
C GLY A 168 45.60 -2.14 -2.41
N ALA A 169 44.51 -1.38 -2.53
CA ALA A 169 44.14 -0.40 -1.51
C ALA A 169 43.79 -1.08 -0.18
N ASP A 170 44.37 -0.57 0.91
CA ASP A 170 44.21 -1.11 2.26
C ASP A 170 42.86 -0.67 2.87
N VAL A 171 41.97 -1.64 3.05
CA VAL A 171 40.66 -1.47 3.71
C VAL A 171 40.75 -1.20 5.22
N HIS A 172 41.92 -1.43 5.82
CA HIS A 172 42.22 -1.16 7.24
C HIS A 172 43.06 0.11 7.45
N ALA A 173 43.45 0.81 6.38
CA ALA A 173 44.21 2.04 6.47
C ALA A 173 43.49 3.04 7.38
N LYS A 174 44.21 3.65 8.32
CA LYS A 174 43.64 4.61 9.27
C LYS A 174 43.99 6.05 8.89
N ASP A 175 43.00 6.92 8.91
CA ASP A 175 43.20 8.37 8.91
C ASP A 175 43.57 8.87 10.33
N LYS A 176 43.83 10.16 10.50
CA LYS A 176 44.30 10.76 11.78
C LYS A 176 43.27 10.64 12.93
N GLY A 177 41.99 10.42 12.63
CA GLY A 177 40.95 10.10 13.60
C GLY A 177 40.82 8.61 13.90
N ASP A 178 41.78 7.78 13.44
CA ASP A 178 41.73 6.32 13.47
C ASP A 178 40.55 5.71 12.67
N LEU A 179 39.87 6.53 11.86
CA LEU A 179 38.81 6.09 10.94
C LEU A 179 39.43 5.25 9.83
N VAL A 180 38.83 4.09 9.55
CA VAL A 180 39.05 3.31 8.31
C VAL A 180 38.00 3.66 7.25
N PRO A 181 38.22 3.40 5.93
CA PRO A 181 37.30 3.81 4.84
C PRO A 181 35.84 3.37 5.02
N LEU A 182 35.62 2.26 5.72
CA LEU A 182 34.29 1.74 6.05
C LEU A 182 33.45 2.73 6.87
N HIS A 183 34.04 3.53 7.78
CA HIS A 183 33.32 4.56 8.52
C HIS A 183 32.74 5.64 7.59
N ASN A 184 33.53 6.08 6.60
CA ASN A 184 33.09 7.09 5.63
C ASN A 184 31.91 6.58 4.79
N ALA A 185 31.99 5.34 4.30
CA ALA A 185 30.87 4.71 3.59
C ALA A 185 29.61 4.63 4.46
N CYS A 186 29.78 4.24 5.73
CA CYS A 186 28.67 3.98 6.64
C CYS A 186 27.98 5.25 7.16
N SER A 187 28.72 6.31 7.49
CA SER A 187 28.17 7.59 7.96
C SER A 187 27.28 8.26 6.91
N TYR A 188 27.72 8.24 5.64
CA TYR A 188 26.94 8.81 4.53
C TYR A 188 25.85 7.86 4.00
N GLY A 189 25.90 6.56 4.29
CA GLY A 189 24.88 5.58 3.93
C GLY A 189 25.10 4.87 2.60
N HIS A 190 26.35 4.82 2.12
CA HIS A 190 26.69 4.29 0.79
C HIS A 190 26.72 2.75 0.78
N TYR A 191 25.55 2.14 0.56
CA TYR A 191 25.34 0.69 0.67
C TYR A 191 26.28 -0.14 -0.22
N GLU A 192 26.40 0.16 -1.51
CA GLU A 192 27.24 -0.60 -2.45
C GLU A 192 28.73 -0.53 -2.10
N VAL A 193 29.22 0.66 -1.74
CA VAL A 193 30.60 0.85 -1.24
C VAL A 193 30.83 0.08 0.06
N THR A 194 29.86 0.13 0.98
CA THR A 194 29.93 -0.60 2.26
C THR A 194 30.05 -2.10 2.00
N GLU A 195 29.22 -2.65 1.11
CA GLU A 195 29.26 -4.07 0.75
C GLU A 195 30.59 -4.45 0.08
N LEU A 196 31.09 -3.63 -0.85
CA LEU A 196 32.38 -3.85 -1.50
C LEU A 196 33.54 -3.88 -0.49
N LEU A 197 33.61 -2.91 0.42
CA LEU A 197 34.67 -2.83 1.43
C LEU A 197 34.66 -4.07 2.35
N VAL A 198 33.49 -4.46 2.86
CA VAL A 198 33.37 -5.62 3.77
C VAL A 198 33.64 -6.94 3.03
N LYS A 199 33.24 -7.07 1.76
CA LYS A 199 33.62 -8.22 0.90
C LYS A 199 35.13 -8.32 0.66
N HIS A 200 35.87 -7.22 0.74
CA HIS A 200 37.34 -7.19 0.69
C HIS A 200 38.00 -7.21 2.07
N GLY A 201 37.26 -7.59 3.13
CA GLY A 201 37.80 -7.85 4.47
C GLY A 201 37.73 -6.68 5.46
N ALA A 202 37.13 -5.54 5.09
CA ALA A 202 37.03 -4.39 5.99
C ALA A 202 36.34 -4.76 7.32
N CYS A 203 37.02 -4.52 8.45
CA CYS A 203 36.54 -4.93 9.76
C CYS A 203 35.32 -4.11 10.20
N VAL A 204 34.15 -4.75 10.25
CA VAL A 204 32.87 -4.13 10.64
C VAL A 204 32.82 -3.62 12.07
N ASN A 205 33.71 -4.11 12.94
CA ASN A 205 33.90 -3.68 14.33
C ASN A 205 35.22 -2.92 14.54
N ALA A 206 35.83 -2.37 13.48
CA ALA A 206 36.94 -1.43 13.62
C ALA A 206 36.52 -0.26 14.51
N MET A 207 37.43 0.20 15.36
CA MET A 207 37.22 1.36 16.24
C MET A 207 38.10 2.54 15.82
N ASP A 208 37.48 3.71 15.79
CA ASP A 208 38.13 5.01 15.64
C ASP A 208 38.71 5.53 16.98
N LEU A 209 39.28 6.74 16.98
CA LEU A 209 39.89 7.38 18.15
C LEU A 209 38.91 7.61 19.32
N TRP A 210 37.60 7.63 19.04
CA TRP A 210 36.52 7.80 20.01
C TRP A 210 35.75 6.50 20.29
N GLN A 211 36.29 5.35 19.85
CA GLN A 211 35.68 4.01 19.97
C GLN A 211 34.30 3.91 19.27
N PHE A 212 34.01 4.78 18.30
CA PHE A 212 32.91 4.56 17.37
C PHE A 212 33.31 3.44 16.41
N THR A 213 32.33 2.62 16.03
CA THR A 213 32.45 1.65 14.95
C THR A 213 31.66 2.11 13.72
N PRO A 214 31.85 1.54 12.53
CA PRO A 214 31.03 1.86 11.36
C PRO A 214 29.52 1.72 11.59
N LEU A 215 29.11 0.82 12.50
CA LEU A 215 27.70 0.68 12.90
C LEU A 215 27.21 1.85 13.75
N HIS A 216 28.04 2.41 14.63
CA HIS A 216 27.71 3.64 15.39
C HIS A 216 27.50 4.85 14.48
N GLU A 217 28.36 4.99 13.46
CA GLU A 217 28.18 6.00 12.42
C GLU A 217 26.88 5.77 11.63
N ALA A 218 26.65 4.57 11.10
CA ALA A 218 25.41 4.24 10.37
C ALA A 218 24.15 4.49 11.21
N ALA A 219 24.11 4.03 12.47
CA ALA A 219 22.93 4.14 13.32
C ALA A 219 22.63 5.58 13.74
N SER A 220 23.65 6.36 14.12
CA SER A 220 23.47 7.75 14.53
C SER A 220 22.98 8.66 13.40
N LYS A 221 23.23 8.29 12.13
CA LYS A 221 22.68 8.98 10.93
C LYS A 221 21.45 8.28 10.34
N ASN A 222 20.83 7.33 11.05
CA ASN A 222 19.64 6.57 10.64
C ASN A 222 19.78 5.87 9.27
N ARG A 223 20.94 5.26 8.98
CA ARG A 223 21.22 4.50 7.75
C ARG A 223 20.75 3.05 7.90
N VAL A 224 19.44 2.84 7.90
CA VAL A 224 18.80 1.56 8.29
C VAL A 224 19.32 0.36 7.49
N GLU A 225 19.47 0.52 6.17
CA GLU A 225 19.90 -0.51 5.23
C GLU A 225 21.37 -0.87 5.45
N VAL A 226 22.21 0.12 5.72
CA VAL A 226 23.64 -0.05 6.06
C VAL A 226 23.81 -0.69 7.43
N CYS A 227 22.98 -0.34 8.42
CA CYS A 227 22.96 -1.03 9.71
C CYS A 227 22.64 -2.52 9.53
N SER A 228 21.60 -2.83 8.75
CA SER A 228 21.17 -4.21 8.44
C SER A 228 22.30 -4.99 7.73
N LEU A 229 23.00 -4.32 6.81
CA LEU A 229 24.16 -4.88 6.10
C LEU A 229 25.31 -5.20 7.05
N LEU A 230 25.74 -4.24 7.87
CA LEU A 230 26.82 -4.42 8.83
C LEU A 230 26.52 -5.53 9.86
N LEU A 231 25.30 -5.59 10.40
CA LEU A 231 24.86 -6.68 11.29
C LEU A 231 24.96 -8.03 10.60
N SER A 232 24.63 -8.11 9.30
CA SER A 232 24.71 -9.38 8.55
C SER A 232 26.14 -9.90 8.32
N TYR A 233 27.14 -9.02 8.39
CA TYR A 233 28.57 -9.37 8.41
C TYR A 233 29.18 -9.42 9.84
N GLY A 234 28.36 -9.41 10.88
CA GLY A 234 28.81 -9.62 12.27
C GLY A 234 29.23 -8.35 13.03
N ALA A 235 28.72 -7.18 12.65
CA ALA A 235 28.83 -6.00 13.51
C ALA A 235 28.12 -6.22 14.87
N ASP A 236 28.73 -5.78 15.97
CA ASP A 236 28.18 -5.93 17.31
C ASP A 236 27.66 -4.57 17.84
N PRO A 237 26.33 -4.38 17.97
CA PRO A 237 25.74 -3.13 18.43
C PRO A 237 25.82 -2.94 19.95
N THR A 238 26.36 -3.92 20.69
CA THR A 238 26.53 -3.87 22.16
C THR A 238 27.90 -3.34 22.57
N LEU A 239 28.83 -3.21 21.63
CA LEU A 239 30.08 -2.46 21.82
C LEU A 239 29.75 -1.01 22.22
N LEU A 240 30.50 -0.48 23.19
CA LEU A 240 30.32 0.88 23.70
C LEU A 240 31.39 1.81 23.13
N ASN A 241 31.01 3.03 22.78
CA ASN A 241 31.94 4.10 22.45
C ASN A 241 32.50 4.80 23.71
N CYS A 242 33.39 5.79 23.54
CA CYS A 242 34.00 6.53 24.65
C CYS A 242 33.01 7.34 25.53
N HIS A 243 31.72 7.41 25.15
CA HIS A 243 30.65 8.04 25.92
C HIS A 243 29.81 7.01 26.70
N ASN A 244 30.25 5.75 26.78
CA ASN A 244 29.50 4.60 27.33
C ASN A 244 28.12 4.39 26.67
N LYS A 245 27.99 4.71 25.37
CA LYS A 245 26.77 4.47 24.59
C LYS A 245 26.98 3.32 23.63
N SER A 246 26.03 2.39 23.61
CA SER A 246 25.93 1.35 22.60
C SER A 246 25.40 1.92 21.28
N THR A 247 25.42 1.11 20.22
CA THR A 247 24.88 1.53 18.93
C THR A 247 23.35 1.68 18.94
N ILE A 248 22.68 0.90 19.80
CA ILE A 248 21.23 0.97 20.07
C ILE A 248 20.89 2.27 20.81
N ASP A 249 21.77 2.78 21.67
CA ASP A 249 21.55 4.05 22.37
C ASP A 249 21.57 5.25 21.41
N LEU A 250 22.48 5.24 20.43
CA LEU A 250 22.65 6.32 19.44
C LEU A 250 21.58 6.36 18.32
N ALA A 251 20.86 5.27 18.07
CA ALA A 251 19.82 5.24 17.03
C ALA A 251 18.70 6.26 17.34
N PRO A 252 18.32 7.15 16.40
CA PRO A 252 17.40 8.25 16.70
C PRO A 252 15.92 7.86 16.68
N THR A 253 15.55 6.67 16.17
CA THR A 253 14.16 6.20 16.05
C THR A 253 13.93 4.92 16.85
N PRO A 254 12.78 4.74 17.54
CA PRO A 254 12.44 3.49 18.23
C PRO A 254 12.50 2.27 17.31
N GLN A 255 12.02 2.42 16.07
CA GLN A 255 11.99 1.36 15.06
C GLN A 255 13.41 0.88 14.69
N LEU A 256 14.40 1.78 14.64
CA LEU A 256 15.79 1.38 14.43
C LEU A 256 16.39 0.70 15.67
N LYS A 257 16.02 1.11 16.89
CA LYS A 257 16.45 0.42 18.13
C LYS A 257 15.94 -1.01 18.19
N GLU A 258 14.65 -1.20 17.94
CA GLU A 258 14.01 -2.51 17.85
C GLU A 258 14.64 -3.37 16.75
N ARG A 259 14.84 -2.82 15.55
CA ARG A 259 15.48 -3.52 14.43
C ARG A 259 16.90 -3.95 14.72
N LEU A 260 17.75 -3.06 15.25
CA LEU A 260 19.14 -3.38 15.63
C LEU A 260 19.18 -4.53 16.65
N ALA A 261 18.30 -4.48 17.67
CA ALA A 261 18.22 -5.52 18.69
C ALA A 261 17.70 -6.86 18.14
N TYR A 262 16.71 -6.83 17.24
CA TYR A 262 16.14 -8.02 16.60
C TYR A 262 17.12 -8.69 15.62
N GLU A 263 17.67 -7.93 14.66
CA GLU A 263 18.58 -8.46 13.65
C GLU A 263 19.89 -8.97 14.27
N PHE A 264 20.43 -8.31 15.30
CA PHE A 264 21.63 -8.81 16.00
C PHE A 264 21.40 -10.15 16.71
N LYS A 265 20.26 -10.32 17.41
CA LYS A 265 19.88 -11.64 17.97
C LYS A 265 19.70 -12.68 16.85
N GLY A 266 19.07 -12.28 15.74
CA GLY A 266 18.84 -13.11 14.57
C GLY A 266 20.14 -13.64 13.95
N HIS A 267 21.05 -12.75 13.56
CA HIS A 267 22.35 -13.12 13.02
C HIS A 267 23.21 -13.90 14.03
N SER A 268 23.13 -13.58 15.33
CA SER A 268 23.76 -14.38 16.39
C SER A 268 23.22 -15.82 16.45
N LEU A 269 21.91 -16.01 16.25
CA LEU A 269 21.28 -17.33 16.19
C LEU A 269 21.68 -18.10 14.91
N LEU A 270 21.71 -17.43 13.75
CA LEU A 270 22.17 -18.04 12.50
C LEU A 270 23.61 -18.53 12.62
N GLN A 271 24.51 -17.70 13.16
CA GLN A 271 25.92 -18.05 13.31
C GLN A 271 26.12 -19.20 14.32
N ALA A 272 25.42 -19.16 15.46
CA ALA A 272 25.40 -20.27 16.42
C ALA A 272 24.88 -21.59 15.82
N ALA A 273 23.98 -21.53 14.82
CA ALA A 273 23.51 -22.71 14.10
C ALA A 273 24.56 -23.25 13.11
N ARG A 274 25.25 -22.38 12.35
CA ARG A 274 26.37 -22.75 11.46
C ARG A 274 27.52 -23.42 12.23
N GLU A 275 27.79 -22.96 13.45
CA GLU A 275 28.79 -23.54 14.38
C GLU A 275 28.25 -24.76 15.18
N SER A 276 26.93 -24.94 15.19
CA SER A 276 26.21 -25.86 16.09
C SER A 276 26.54 -25.69 17.58
N ASP A 277 26.77 -24.46 18.01
CA ASP A 277 26.97 -24.09 19.41
C ASP A 277 25.62 -24.08 20.15
N VAL A 278 25.32 -25.18 20.82
CA VAL A 278 24.11 -25.38 21.63
C VAL A 278 23.99 -24.36 22.77
N ALA A 279 25.08 -23.78 23.29
CA ALA A 279 25.03 -22.76 24.32
C ALA A 279 24.65 -21.39 23.73
N ARG A 280 25.26 -20.97 22.62
CA ARG A 280 24.85 -19.75 21.90
C ARG A 280 23.43 -19.87 21.34
N ILE A 281 23.02 -21.02 20.80
CA ILE A 281 21.63 -21.28 20.41
C ILE A 281 20.69 -21.02 21.59
N LYS A 282 20.93 -21.63 22.76
CA LYS A 282 20.09 -21.42 23.96
C LYS A 282 20.05 -19.97 24.44
N LYS A 283 21.09 -19.17 24.20
CA LYS A 283 21.16 -17.74 24.55
C LYS A 283 20.33 -16.85 23.60
N HIS A 284 20.23 -17.20 22.32
CA HIS A 284 19.64 -16.32 21.29
C HIS A 284 18.31 -16.83 20.70
N LEU A 285 17.89 -18.06 21.03
CA LEU A 285 16.66 -18.70 20.52
C LEU A 285 15.41 -18.32 21.34
N SER A 286 14.52 -17.55 20.74
CA SER A 286 13.19 -17.21 21.27
C SER A 286 12.10 -17.48 20.21
N LEU A 287 10.82 -17.31 20.58
CA LEU A 287 9.70 -17.37 19.61
C LEU A 287 9.77 -16.25 18.56
N GLU A 288 10.42 -15.13 18.91
CA GLU A 288 10.70 -13.98 18.05
C GLU A 288 11.76 -14.35 16.99
N THR A 289 12.85 -15.01 17.40
CA THR A 289 14.04 -15.23 16.55
C THR A 289 14.11 -16.59 15.85
N VAL A 290 13.34 -17.59 16.28
CA VAL A 290 13.37 -18.96 15.72
C VAL A 290 13.11 -19.02 14.21
N ASN A 291 12.29 -18.10 13.70
CA ASN A 291 11.98 -17.95 12.26
C ASN A 291 12.63 -16.71 11.63
N PHE A 292 13.69 -16.18 12.25
CA PHE A 292 14.52 -15.13 11.64
C PHE A 292 15.08 -15.61 10.29
N LYS A 293 14.97 -14.73 9.28
CA LYS A 293 15.50 -14.95 7.93
C LYS A 293 16.60 -13.94 7.67
N HIS A 294 17.75 -14.40 7.20
CA HIS A 294 18.85 -13.53 6.77
C HIS A 294 18.36 -12.59 5.65
N PRO A 295 18.51 -11.24 5.75
CA PRO A 295 17.87 -10.32 4.82
C PRO A 295 18.24 -10.52 3.33
N GLN A 296 19.46 -10.97 3.05
CA GLN A 296 20.00 -11.12 1.69
C GLN A 296 19.90 -12.56 1.12
N THR A 297 19.96 -13.60 1.95
CA THR A 297 19.97 -15.03 1.53
C THR A 297 18.67 -15.78 1.86
N HIS A 298 17.83 -15.20 2.73
CA HIS A 298 16.66 -15.83 3.36
C HIS A 298 16.95 -17.12 4.14
N GLU A 299 18.22 -17.42 4.46
CA GLU A 299 18.56 -18.54 5.36
C GLU A 299 17.92 -18.36 6.73
N THR A 300 17.41 -19.46 7.29
CA THR A 300 17.01 -19.56 8.70
C THR A 300 18.03 -20.35 9.51
N ALA A 301 17.91 -20.30 10.85
CA ALA A 301 18.76 -21.09 11.73
C ALA A 301 18.71 -22.60 11.40
N LEU A 302 17.58 -23.11 10.89
CA LEU A 302 17.45 -24.51 10.49
C LEU A 302 18.19 -24.84 9.19
N HIS A 303 18.29 -23.91 8.24
CA HIS A 303 19.18 -24.04 7.07
C HIS A 303 20.65 -24.04 7.51
N CYS A 304 21.03 -23.11 8.38
CA CYS A 304 22.39 -23.01 8.92
C CYS A 304 22.80 -24.27 9.70
N ALA A 305 21.91 -24.86 10.49
CA ALA A 305 22.14 -26.12 11.18
C ALA A 305 22.20 -27.31 10.21
N ALA A 306 21.35 -27.35 9.17
CA ALA A 306 21.39 -28.37 8.12
C ALA A 306 22.69 -28.33 7.29
N ALA A 307 23.29 -27.15 7.10
CA ALA A 307 24.57 -26.96 6.43
C ALA A 307 25.79 -27.25 7.33
N SER A 308 25.62 -27.28 8.65
CA SER A 308 26.73 -27.31 9.62
C SER A 308 27.59 -28.58 9.48
N PRO A 309 28.92 -28.47 9.34
CA PRO A 309 29.82 -29.62 9.34
C PRO A 309 29.96 -30.25 10.75
N TYR A 310 29.56 -29.54 11.81
CA TYR A 310 29.80 -29.93 13.19
C TYR A 310 28.82 -31.02 13.67
N PRO A 311 29.28 -31.99 14.50
CA PRO A 311 28.48 -33.18 14.84
C PRO A 311 27.26 -32.90 15.73
N LYS A 312 27.14 -31.70 16.32
CA LYS A 312 25.98 -31.31 17.14
C LYS A 312 24.76 -30.85 16.30
N ARG A 313 24.87 -30.80 14.97
CA ARG A 313 23.80 -30.37 14.06
C ARG A 313 22.45 -31.03 14.34
N LYS A 314 22.37 -32.35 14.53
CA LYS A 314 21.12 -33.07 14.85
C LYS A 314 20.43 -32.49 16.09
N GLN A 315 21.19 -32.27 17.16
CA GLN A 315 20.70 -31.70 18.42
C GLN A 315 20.22 -30.25 18.25
N VAL A 316 20.88 -29.47 17.40
CA VAL A 316 20.47 -28.08 17.08
C VAL A 316 19.20 -28.07 16.22
N CYS A 317 19.11 -28.90 15.18
CA CYS A 317 17.91 -29.05 14.35
C CYS A 317 16.69 -29.45 15.21
N GLU A 318 16.83 -30.45 16.10
CA GLU A 318 15.77 -30.82 17.03
C GLU A 318 15.38 -29.67 17.97
N LEU A 319 16.35 -28.91 18.51
CA LEU A 319 16.07 -27.79 19.41
C LEU A 319 15.34 -26.63 18.71
N LEU A 320 15.67 -26.37 17.45
CA LEU A 320 15.01 -25.38 16.61
C LEU A 320 13.57 -25.80 16.23
N LEU A 321 13.39 -27.06 15.81
CA LEU A 321 12.07 -27.62 15.47
C LEU A 321 11.13 -27.63 16.69
N ARG A 322 11.62 -28.07 17.86
CA ARG A 322 10.89 -27.99 19.15
C ARG A 322 10.54 -26.56 19.59
N LYS A 323 11.10 -25.53 18.96
CA LYS A 323 10.77 -24.11 19.18
C LYS A 323 9.94 -23.48 18.06
N GLY A 324 9.51 -24.25 17.05
CA GLY A 324 8.63 -23.77 15.98
C GLY A 324 9.36 -23.24 14.74
N ALA A 325 10.60 -23.68 14.47
CA ALA A 325 11.28 -23.36 13.22
C ALA A 325 10.54 -23.94 12.01
N ASN A 326 10.23 -23.10 11.01
CA ASN A 326 9.55 -23.52 9.78
C ASN A 326 10.44 -24.47 8.97
N ILE A 327 10.08 -25.75 8.99
CA ILE A 327 10.81 -26.84 8.35
C ILE A 327 10.76 -26.82 6.82
N ASN A 328 9.77 -26.12 6.26
CA ASN A 328 9.53 -26.00 4.83
C ASN A 328 9.79 -24.56 4.33
N GLU A 329 10.49 -23.76 5.13
CA GLU A 329 10.96 -22.43 4.74
C GLU A 329 11.96 -22.51 3.59
N LYS A 330 12.09 -21.41 2.82
CA LYS A 330 12.93 -21.37 1.62
C LYS A 330 13.97 -20.26 1.65
N THR A 331 15.18 -20.59 1.22
CA THR A 331 16.20 -19.59 0.88
C THR A 331 15.79 -18.79 -0.37
N LYS A 332 16.58 -17.76 -0.71
CA LYS A 332 16.44 -17.00 -1.97
C LYS A 332 16.51 -17.88 -3.22
N ASP A 333 17.25 -18.99 -3.15
CA ASP A 333 17.38 -20.00 -4.20
C ASP A 333 16.30 -21.12 -4.11
N PHE A 334 15.25 -20.88 -3.32
CA PHE A 334 14.11 -21.77 -3.10
C PHE A 334 14.45 -23.14 -2.46
N LEU A 335 15.70 -23.34 -2.04
CA LEU A 335 16.16 -24.49 -1.26
C LEU A 335 15.46 -24.52 0.10
N THR A 336 15.14 -25.71 0.60
CA THR A 336 14.66 -25.95 1.97
C THR A 336 15.77 -26.57 2.83
N PRO A 337 15.63 -26.67 4.17
CA PRO A 337 16.63 -27.34 5.01
C PRO A 337 16.87 -28.80 4.62
N LEU A 338 15.88 -29.49 4.04
CA LEU A 338 16.02 -30.84 3.50
C LEU A 338 16.96 -30.86 2.27
N HIS A 339 16.86 -29.90 1.36
CA HIS A 339 17.77 -29.79 0.20
C HIS A 339 19.21 -29.60 0.66
N VAL A 340 19.42 -28.71 1.63
CA VAL A 340 20.74 -28.41 2.20
C VAL A 340 21.32 -29.63 2.91
N ALA A 341 20.55 -30.31 3.77
CA ALA A 341 21.01 -31.53 4.43
C ALA A 341 21.31 -32.66 3.45
N SER A 342 20.50 -32.80 2.39
CA SER A 342 20.64 -33.85 1.38
C SER A 342 21.87 -33.66 0.49
N GLU A 343 22.17 -32.42 0.08
CA GLU A 343 23.37 -32.09 -0.70
C GLU A 343 24.67 -32.33 0.09
N LYS A 344 24.64 -32.18 1.42
CA LYS A 344 25.81 -32.41 2.31
C LYS A 344 25.87 -33.83 2.90
N ALA A 345 25.01 -34.75 2.47
CA ALA A 345 24.89 -36.11 3.03
C ALA A 345 24.68 -36.16 4.56
N HIS A 346 24.07 -35.12 5.15
CA HIS A 346 23.78 -35.03 6.58
C HIS A 346 22.54 -35.88 6.93
N ASN A 347 22.66 -37.20 6.75
CA ASN A 347 21.60 -38.20 6.95
C ASN A 347 20.96 -38.09 8.34
N ASP A 348 21.75 -37.78 9.37
CA ASP A 348 21.29 -37.55 10.74
C ASP A 348 20.33 -36.36 10.88
N VAL A 349 20.47 -35.35 10.01
CA VAL A 349 19.53 -34.22 9.90
C VAL A 349 18.36 -34.58 8.98
N VAL A 350 18.60 -35.29 7.87
CA VAL A 350 17.54 -35.74 6.93
C VAL A 350 16.48 -36.57 7.68
N GLU A 351 16.89 -37.55 8.50
CA GLU A 351 16.01 -38.30 9.41
C GLU A 351 15.15 -37.38 10.28
N VAL A 352 15.77 -36.39 10.93
CA VAL A 352 15.09 -35.48 11.85
C VAL A 352 14.10 -34.59 11.12
N VAL A 353 14.44 -34.06 9.95
CA VAL A 353 13.51 -33.17 9.23
C VAL A 353 12.37 -33.94 8.54
N VAL A 354 12.64 -35.15 8.01
CA VAL A 354 11.57 -36.03 7.51
C VAL A 354 10.60 -36.40 8.64
N LYS A 355 11.12 -36.76 9.82
CA LYS A 355 10.30 -37.09 11.00
C LYS A 355 9.42 -35.93 11.50
N HIS A 356 9.70 -34.69 11.11
CA HIS A 356 8.89 -33.51 11.41
C HIS A 356 8.18 -32.95 10.15
N GLU A 357 7.88 -33.82 9.18
CA GLU A 357 7.05 -33.52 8.00
C GLU A 357 7.65 -32.47 7.03
N ALA A 358 8.96 -32.57 6.79
CA ALA A 358 9.59 -31.91 5.66
C ALA A 358 9.01 -32.42 4.33
N LYS A 359 8.66 -31.49 3.43
CA LYS A 359 8.12 -31.79 2.09
C LYS A 359 9.23 -32.38 1.21
N VAL A 360 9.30 -33.70 1.17
CA VAL A 360 10.29 -34.47 0.37
C VAL A 360 10.30 -34.10 -1.11
N ASN A 361 9.14 -33.74 -1.66
CA ASN A 361 8.96 -33.31 -3.07
C ASN A 361 8.83 -31.78 -3.21
N ALA A 362 9.36 -31.00 -2.27
CA ALA A 362 9.59 -29.57 -2.50
C ALA A 362 10.63 -29.40 -3.62
N LEU A 363 10.45 -28.38 -4.47
CA LEU A 363 11.35 -28.05 -5.58
C LEU A 363 12.17 -26.79 -5.26
N ASP A 364 13.44 -26.73 -5.68
CA ASP A 364 14.27 -25.52 -5.64
C ASP A 364 14.08 -24.61 -6.87
N ASN A 365 14.96 -23.60 -7.05
CA ASN A 365 14.88 -22.65 -8.17
C ASN A 365 15.23 -23.27 -9.54
N LEU A 366 15.80 -24.48 -9.57
CA LEU A 366 16.04 -25.26 -10.78
C LEU A 366 14.96 -26.32 -11.01
N GLY A 367 13.91 -26.35 -10.18
CA GLY A 367 12.86 -27.38 -10.21
C GLY A 367 13.33 -28.74 -9.64
N GLN A 368 14.49 -28.79 -8.99
CA GLN A 368 15.07 -30.03 -8.48
C GLN A 368 14.52 -30.35 -7.08
N THR A 369 14.30 -31.64 -6.80
CA THR A 369 13.98 -32.11 -5.45
C THR A 369 15.24 -32.36 -4.62
N SER A 370 15.09 -32.60 -3.32
CA SER A 370 16.20 -33.02 -2.46
C SER A 370 16.86 -34.33 -2.93
N LEU A 371 16.11 -35.20 -3.61
CA LEU A 371 16.63 -36.44 -4.22
C LEU A 371 17.50 -36.16 -5.46
N HIS A 372 17.17 -35.16 -6.28
CA HIS A 372 18.02 -34.74 -7.39
C HIS A 372 19.39 -34.26 -6.89
N ARG A 373 19.41 -33.42 -5.84
CA ARG A 373 20.66 -32.91 -5.26
C ARG A 373 21.48 -34.02 -4.59
N ALA A 374 20.82 -34.96 -3.89
CA ALA A 374 21.49 -36.14 -3.34
C ALA A 374 22.08 -37.05 -4.44
N ALA A 375 21.35 -37.28 -5.53
CA ALA A 375 21.78 -38.12 -6.65
C ALA A 375 22.96 -37.51 -7.42
N HIS A 376 22.88 -36.21 -7.74
CA HIS A 376 23.95 -35.44 -8.37
C HIS A 376 25.27 -35.46 -7.58
N CYS A 377 25.19 -35.48 -6.24
CA CYS A 377 26.35 -35.60 -5.37
C CYS A 377 26.75 -37.06 -5.05
N GLY A 378 26.06 -38.07 -5.61
CA GLY A 378 26.37 -39.49 -5.43
C GLY A 378 25.98 -40.09 -4.07
N HIS A 379 25.14 -39.41 -3.29
CA HIS A 379 24.86 -39.73 -1.89
C HIS A 379 23.87 -40.89 -1.72
N LEU A 380 24.31 -42.10 -2.02
CA LEU A 380 23.48 -43.31 -2.09
C LEU A 380 22.60 -43.54 -0.84
N GLN A 381 23.14 -43.37 0.37
CA GLN A 381 22.37 -43.57 1.61
C GLN A 381 21.29 -42.49 1.79
N THR A 382 21.58 -41.24 1.39
CA THR A 382 20.62 -40.14 1.40
C THR A 382 19.50 -40.40 0.39
N CYS A 383 19.83 -40.92 -0.79
CA CYS A 383 18.84 -41.33 -1.79
C CYS A 383 17.92 -42.44 -1.24
N ARG A 384 18.47 -43.48 -0.58
CA ARG A 384 17.66 -44.53 0.07
C ARG A 384 16.70 -43.97 1.12
N LEU A 385 17.19 -43.08 2.00
CA LEU A 385 16.35 -42.42 3.01
C LEU A 385 15.23 -41.61 2.37
N LEU A 386 15.53 -40.75 1.38
CA LEU A 386 14.53 -39.93 0.69
C LEU A 386 13.46 -40.76 -0.02
N LEU A 387 13.86 -41.83 -0.73
CA LEU A 387 12.92 -42.74 -1.39
C LEU A 387 12.01 -43.46 -0.37
N SER A 388 12.58 -43.97 0.74
CA SER A 388 11.78 -44.56 1.83
C SER A 388 10.87 -43.57 2.54
N SER A 389 11.10 -42.26 2.33
CA SER A 389 10.28 -41.15 2.85
C SER A 389 9.22 -40.66 1.85
N GLY A 390 9.00 -41.37 0.73
CA GLY A 390 8.03 -41.01 -0.30
C GLY A 390 8.50 -39.91 -1.27
N CYS A 391 9.80 -39.71 -1.43
CA CYS A 391 10.32 -38.81 -2.47
C CYS A 391 10.11 -39.43 -3.86
N ASP A 392 9.55 -38.65 -4.78
CA ASP A 392 9.19 -39.07 -6.13
C ASP A 392 10.41 -38.97 -7.08
N PRO A 393 10.91 -40.08 -7.64
CA PRO A 393 12.04 -40.08 -8.56
C PRO A 393 11.67 -39.67 -10.00
N SER A 394 10.38 -39.59 -10.33
CA SER A 394 9.88 -39.27 -11.68
C SER A 394 9.75 -37.78 -11.96
N ILE A 395 9.83 -36.93 -10.93
CA ILE A 395 9.89 -35.47 -11.06
C ILE A 395 11.09 -35.08 -11.94
N VAL A 396 10.88 -34.14 -12.85
CA VAL A 396 11.91 -33.56 -13.71
C VAL A 396 12.24 -32.13 -13.30
N SER A 397 13.52 -31.77 -13.40
CA SER A 397 13.99 -30.39 -13.23
C SER A 397 13.56 -29.49 -14.39
N LEU A 398 13.76 -28.17 -14.25
CA LEU A 398 13.57 -27.20 -15.33
C LEU A 398 14.56 -27.38 -16.50
N GLN A 399 15.57 -28.24 -16.35
CA GLN A 399 16.48 -28.65 -17.42
C GLN A 399 16.05 -29.97 -18.10
N GLY A 400 14.94 -30.59 -17.66
CA GLY A 400 14.40 -31.82 -18.21
C GLY A 400 15.02 -33.11 -17.67
N PHE A 401 15.85 -33.05 -16.62
CA PHE A 401 16.47 -34.22 -16.01
C PHE A 401 15.70 -34.71 -14.80
N THR A 402 15.52 -36.02 -14.69
CA THR A 402 15.11 -36.73 -13.47
C THR A 402 16.30 -36.93 -12.52
N ALA A 403 16.02 -37.24 -11.25
CA ALA A 403 17.07 -37.64 -10.29
C ALA A 403 17.87 -38.87 -10.76
N LEU A 404 17.26 -39.75 -11.55
CA LEU A 404 17.94 -40.89 -12.19
C LEU A 404 19.03 -40.41 -13.16
N GLN A 405 18.69 -39.49 -14.07
CA GLN A 405 19.63 -38.99 -15.08
C GLN A 405 20.75 -38.11 -14.50
N MET A 406 20.53 -37.53 -13.31
CA MET A 406 21.56 -36.79 -12.57
C MET A 406 22.43 -37.68 -11.66
N GLY A 407 22.04 -38.94 -11.44
CA GLY A 407 22.71 -39.85 -10.50
C GLY A 407 24.03 -40.44 -11.00
N THR A 408 24.93 -40.76 -10.08
CA THR A 408 26.06 -41.67 -10.33
C THR A 408 25.56 -43.11 -10.59
N GLU A 409 26.37 -43.97 -11.22
CA GLU A 409 25.98 -45.35 -11.59
C GLU A 409 25.34 -46.15 -10.44
N SER A 410 25.87 -46.07 -9.22
CA SER A 410 25.31 -46.74 -8.04
C SER A 410 23.96 -46.17 -7.57
N VAL A 411 23.73 -44.87 -7.80
CA VAL A 411 22.42 -44.23 -7.57
C VAL A 411 21.45 -44.54 -8.72
N GLN A 412 21.95 -44.69 -9.96
CA GLN A 412 21.14 -45.13 -11.10
C GLN A 412 20.61 -46.54 -10.88
N GLN A 413 21.45 -47.48 -10.44
CA GLN A 413 21.03 -48.84 -10.06
C GLN A 413 19.91 -48.81 -9.00
N LEU A 414 20.10 -48.07 -7.89
CA LEU A 414 19.07 -47.89 -6.86
C LEU A 414 17.74 -47.35 -7.41
N LEU A 415 17.78 -46.42 -8.35
CA LEU A 415 16.59 -45.78 -8.93
C LEU A 415 15.95 -46.61 -10.06
N GLN A 416 16.69 -47.54 -10.67
CA GLN A 416 16.20 -48.48 -11.69
C GLN A 416 15.64 -49.78 -11.08
N GLU A 417 16.25 -50.29 -10.01
CA GLU A 417 15.74 -51.45 -9.26
C GLU A 417 14.36 -51.16 -8.65
N GLY A 418 14.16 -49.94 -8.18
CA GLY A 418 12.90 -49.45 -7.60
C GLY A 418 12.64 -49.96 -6.18
N ILE A 419 12.13 -49.10 -5.30
CA ILE A 419 11.50 -49.58 -4.07
C ILE A 419 10.10 -50.11 -4.46
N PRO A 420 9.75 -51.36 -4.13
CA PRO A 420 8.47 -51.96 -4.54
C PRO A 420 7.29 -51.28 -3.84
N LEU A 421 6.66 -50.32 -4.53
CA LEU A 421 5.55 -49.53 -4.04
C LEU A 421 4.27 -49.81 -4.86
N GLY A 422 3.38 -50.61 -4.29
CA GLY A 422 1.94 -50.63 -4.57
C GLY A 422 1.51 -50.81 -6.02
N ASN A 423 1.51 -52.05 -6.52
CA ASN A 423 0.68 -52.43 -7.67
C ASN A 423 0.26 -53.91 -7.60
N SER A 424 -0.42 -54.30 -6.51
CA SER A 424 -0.96 -55.66 -6.36
C SER A 424 -2.43 -55.73 -6.75
N ASP A 425 -2.88 -56.90 -7.21
CA ASP A 425 -4.32 -57.15 -7.46
C ASP A 425 -5.18 -56.99 -6.19
N ALA A 426 -4.58 -57.11 -5.00
CA ALA A 426 -5.25 -56.87 -3.72
C ALA A 426 -5.53 -55.38 -3.47
N ASP A 427 -4.63 -54.48 -3.89
CA ASP A 427 -4.85 -53.03 -3.79
C ASP A 427 -6.05 -52.59 -4.65
N ARG A 428 -6.13 -53.13 -5.88
CA ARG A 428 -7.24 -52.91 -6.81
C ARG A 428 -8.58 -53.44 -6.27
N GLN A 429 -8.56 -54.62 -5.63
CA GLN A 429 -9.73 -55.18 -4.97
C GLN A 429 -10.14 -54.38 -3.72
N LEU A 430 -9.19 -53.86 -2.94
CA LEU A 430 -9.45 -53.02 -1.76
C LEU A 430 -10.10 -51.68 -2.16
N LEU A 431 -9.65 -51.06 -3.25
CA LEU A 431 -10.23 -49.82 -3.80
C LEU A 431 -11.69 -50.03 -4.24
N GLU A 432 -11.98 -51.08 -5.01
CA GLU A 432 -13.35 -51.38 -5.45
C GLU A 432 -14.25 -51.84 -4.29
N ALA A 433 -13.73 -52.60 -3.32
CA ALA A 433 -14.48 -52.97 -2.11
C ALA A 433 -14.86 -51.73 -1.28
N ALA A 434 -13.92 -50.79 -1.10
CA ALA A 434 -14.17 -49.54 -0.37
C ALA A 434 -15.18 -48.61 -1.08
N LYS A 435 -15.21 -48.63 -2.41
CA LYS A 435 -16.17 -47.94 -3.28
C LYS A 435 -17.56 -48.61 -3.25
N ALA A 436 -17.60 -49.94 -3.30
CA ALA A 436 -18.83 -50.74 -3.21
C ALA A 436 -19.48 -50.66 -1.83
N GLY A 437 -18.69 -50.48 -0.77
CA GLY A 437 -19.15 -50.58 0.62
C GLY A 437 -19.01 -51.98 1.22
N ASP A 438 -18.23 -52.87 0.60
CA ASP A 438 -17.98 -54.22 1.10
C ASP A 438 -16.97 -54.17 2.26
N VAL A 439 -17.53 -53.95 3.45
CA VAL A 439 -16.78 -53.86 4.71
C VAL A 439 -15.97 -55.13 5.00
N ASP A 440 -16.42 -56.31 4.59
CA ASP A 440 -15.77 -57.58 4.95
C ASP A 440 -14.62 -57.93 3.99
N THR A 441 -14.74 -57.60 2.70
CA THR A 441 -13.58 -57.61 1.79
C THR A 441 -12.57 -56.51 2.15
N VAL A 442 -13.03 -55.31 2.57
CA VAL A 442 -12.12 -54.28 3.10
C VAL A 442 -11.36 -54.79 4.33
N LYS A 443 -12.05 -55.38 5.33
CA LYS A 443 -11.39 -55.98 6.51
C LYS A 443 -10.35 -57.05 6.14
N LYS A 444 -10.61 -57.83 5.09
CA LYS A 444 -9.76 -58.93 4.63
C LYS A 444 -8.51 -58.45 3.88
N LEU A 445 -8.58 -57.33 3.16
CA LEU A 445 -7.51 -56.83 2.28
C LEU A 445 -6.77 -55.59 2.83
N CYS A 446 -7.35 -54.89 3.80
CA CYS A 446 -6.75 -53.74 4.45
C CYS A 446 -5.61 -54.16 5.39
N THR A 447 -4.41 -53.64 5.13
CA THR A 447 -3.21 -53.82 5.97
C THR A 447 -2.57 -52.45 6.19
N VAL A 448 -1.63 -52.36 7.14
CA VAL A 448 -0.85 -51.13 7.39
C VAL A 448 -0.12 -50.62 6.14
N GLN A 449 0.14 -51.49 5.16
CA GLN A 449 0.78 -51.14 3.88
C GLN A 449 -0.23 -50.80 2.77
N SER A 450 -1.39 -51.48 2.72
CA SER A 450 -2.42 -51.30 1.67
C SER A 450 -3.52 -50.30 2.01
N VAL A 451 -3.72 -49.90 3.28
CA VAL A 451 -4.78 -48.97 3.70
C VAL A 451 -4.75 -47.62 2.95
N ASN A 452 -3.56 -47.18 2.53
CA ASN A 452 -3.31 -45.97 1.75
C ASN A 452 -2.84 -46.26 0.31
N CYS A 453 -3.21 -47.41 -0.26
CA CYS A 453 -2.99 -47.70 -1.67
C CYS A 453 -3.69 -46.66 -2.57
N ARG A 454 -3.31 -46.58 -3.85
CA ARG A 454 -3.79 -45.53 -4.76
C ARG A 454 -4.29 -46.11 -6.07
N ASP A 455 -5.38 -45.55 -6.56
CA ASP A 455 -5.91 -45.71 -7.93
C ASP A 455 -4.93 -45.13 -8.96
N ILE A 456 -3.92 -45.90 -9.37
CA ILE A 456 -2.86 -45.45 -10.28
C ILE A 456 -3.36 -45.15 -11.70
N GLU A 457 -4.46 -45.78 -12.13
CA GLU A 457 -5.02 -45.63 -13.49
C GLU A 457 -5.91 -44.39 -13.60
N GLY A 458 -6.66 -44.05 -12.55
CA GLY A 458 -7.56 -42.90 -12.48
C GLY A 458 -6.95 -41.66 -11.84
N ARG A 459 -7.42 -41.31 -10.63
CA ARG A 459 -7.11 -40.05 -9.95
C ARG A 459 -6.09 -40.17 -8.82
N GLN A 460 -5.44 -41.31 -8.61
CA GLN A 460 -4.61 -41.60 -7.43
C GLN A 460 -5.36 -41.44 -6.10
N SER A 461 -6.68 -41.64 -6.14
CA SER A 461 -7.58 -41.71 -4.98
C SER A 461 -7.24 -42.91 -4.11
N THR A 462 -7.31 -42.75 -2.78
CA THR A 462 -7.15 -43.85 -1.81
C THR A 462 -8.49 -44.53 -1.49
N PRO A 463 -8.52 -45.71 -0.83
CA PRO A 463 -9.78 -46.35 -0.40
C PRO A 463 -10.70 -45.39 0.38
N LEU A 464 -10.11 -44.51 1.20
CA LEU A 464 -10.84 -43.50 1.98
C LEU A 464 -11.51 -42.43 1.10
N HIS A 465 -10.91 -42.05 -0.05
CA HIS A 465 -11.54 -41.12 -1.01
C HIS A 465 -12.81 -41.73 -1.63
N PHE A 466 -12.75 -43.02 -1.98
CA PHE A 466 -13.90 -43.74 -2.55
C PHE A 466 -14.98 -43.97 -1.48
N ALA A 467 -14.61 -44.49 -0.31
CA ALA A 467 -15.52 -44.70 0.79
C ALA A 467 -16.23 -43.38 1.19
N ALA A 468 -15.51 -42.26 1.21
CA ALA A 468 -16.07 -40.95 1.50
C ALA A 468 -16.99 -40.41 0.40
N GLY A 469 -16.65 -40.60 -0.88
CA GLY A 469 -17.46 -40.13 -2.01
C GLY A 469 -18.75 -40.93 -2.27
N TYR A 470 -18.79 -42.20 -1.85
CA TYR A 470 -19.93 -43.10 -2.04
C TYR A 470 -20.74 -43.38 -0.75
N ASN A 471 -20.59 -42.53 0.28
CA ASN A 471 -21.29 -42.61 1.57
C ASN A 471 -21.13 -43.95 2.31
N ARG A 472 -19.92 -44.52 2.34
CA ARG A 472 -19.65 -45.84 2.95
C ARG A 472 -19.22 -45.70 4.41
N VAL A 473 -20.10 -45.16 5.27
CA VAL A 473 -19.79 -44.77 6.66
C VAL A 473 -18.98 -45.84 7.42
N SER A 474 -19.44 -47.10 7.45
CA SER A 474 -18.75 -48.21 8.13
C SER A 474 -17.38 -48.59 7.52
N VAL A 475 -17.16 -48.31 6.23
CA VAL A 475 -15.84 -48.45 5.58
C VAL A 475 -14.95 -47.27 5.95
N VAL A 476 -15.48 -46.04 5.94
CA VAL A 476 -14.75 -44.82 6.34
C VAL A 476 -14.26 -44.97 7.78
N GLU A 477 -15.13 -45.39 8.69
CA GLU A 477 -14.79 -45.66 10.10
C GLU A 477 -13.69 -46.72 10.23
N TYR A 478 -13.87 -47.88 9.59
CA TYR A 478 -12.87 -48.96 9.65
C TYR A 478 -11.50 -48.53 9.08
N LEU A 479 -11.49 -47.83 7.93
CA LEU A 479 -10.26 -47.34 7.31
C LEU A 479 -9.53 -46.33 8.20
N LEU A 480 -10.24 -45.37 8.79
CA LEU A 480 -9.65 -44.38 9.71
C LEU A 480 -9.07 -45.05 10.96
N GLN A 481 -9.76 -46.03 11.55
CA GLN A 481 -9.25 -46.82 12.68
C GLN A 481 -7.98 -47.63 12.35
N HIS A 482 -7.76 -47.97 11.07
CA HIS A 482 -6.62 -48.77 10.61
C HIS A 482 -5.53 -47.94 9.90
N GLY A 483 -5.53 -46.62 10.08
CA GLY A 483 -4.44 -45.74 9.63
C GLY A 483 -4.60 -45.14 8.24
N ALA A 484 -5.83 -45.06 7.71
CA ALA A 484 -6.08 -44.30 6.48
C ALA A 484 -5.80 -42.81 6.67
N ASP A 485 -5.01 -42.23 5.76
CA ASP A 485 -4.61 -40.83 5.78
C ASP A 485 -5.78 -39.93 5.39
N VAL A 486 -6.35 -39.25 6.39
CA VAL A 486 -7.44 -38.28 6.25
C VAL A 486 -7.04 -37.01 5.47
N HIS A 487 -5.73 -36.76 5.33
CA HIS A 487 -5.15 -35.66 4.58
C HIS A 487 -4.65 -36.08 3.17
N ALA A 488 -4.78 -37.37 2.83
CA ALA A 488 -4.29 -37.90 1.56
C ALA A 488 -4.83 -37.06 0.40
N LYS A 489 -3.94 -36.66 -0.50
CA LYS A 489 -4.29 -35.89 -1.70
C LYS A 489 -4.31 -36.76 -2.94
N ASP A 490 -5.39 -36.65 -3.71
CA ASP A 490 -5.50 -37.18 -5.06
C ASP A 490 -4.80 -36.28 -6.11
N LYS A 491 -4.86 -36.67 -7.39
CA LYS A 491 -4.25 -35.96 -8.54
C LYS A 491 -4.82 -34.55 -8.79
N GLY A 492 -6.02 -34.24 -8.29
CA GLY A 492 -6.59 -32.88 -8.26
C GLY A 492 -6.20 -32.08 -7.02
N GLY A 493 -5.47 -32.69 -6.08
CA GLY A 493 -5.18 -32.13 -4.77
C GLY A 493 -6.37 -32.17 -3.81
N LEU A 494 -7.46 -32.86 -4.16
CA LEU A 494 -8.61 -33.06 -3.29
C LEU A 494 -8.22 -34.05 -2.18
N VAL A 495 -8.90 -33.95 -1.03
CA VAL A 495 -8.82 -34.90 0.09
C VAL A 495 -10.21 -35.50 0.33
N PRO A 496 -10.37 -36.63 1.06
CA PRO A 496 -11.65 -37.31 1.21
C PRO A 496 -12.82 -36.42 1.67
N LEU A 497 -12.54 -35.40 2.50
CA LEU A 497 -13.54 -34.43 2.96
C LEU A 497 -14.18 -33.64 1.81
N HIS A 498 -13.44 -33.30 0.73
CA HIS A 498 -14.04 -32.63 -0.43
C HIS A 498 -15.09 -33.52 -1.11
N ASN A 499 -14.82 -34.82 -1.26
CA ASN A 499 -15.77 -35.77 -1.85
C ASN A 499 -17.05 -35.83 -1.00
N ALA A 500 -16.91 -35.97 0.33
CA ALA A 500 -18.04 -35.98 1.26
C ALA A 500 -18.87 -34.69 1.17
N CYS A 501 -18.21 -33.53 1.17
CA CYS A 501 -18.87 -32.22 1.11
C CYS A 501 -19.54 -31.95 -0.24
N SER A 502 -18.91 -32.33 -1.36
CA SER A 502 -19.46 -32.10 -2.71
C SER A 502 -20.71 -32.95 -2.96
N TYR A 503 -20.67 -34.24 -2.61
CA TYR A 503 -21.82 -35.14 -2.81
C TYR A 503 -22.92 -34.96 -1.76
N GLY A 504 -22.60 -34.47 -0.56
CA GLY A 504 -23.57 -34.15 0.50
C GLY A 504 -23.66 -35.16 1.64
N HIS A 505 -22.60 -35.91 1.89
CA HIS A 505 -22.56 -37.02 2.84
C HIS A 505 -22.20 -36.52 4.25
N TYR A 506 -23.20 -36.01 4.98
CA TYR A 506 -23.02 -35.34 6.28
C TYR A 506 -22.28 -36.20 7.31
N GLU A 507 -22.73 -37.44 7.53
CA GLU A 507 -22.15 -38.36 8.53
C GLU A 507 -20.68 -38.67 8.23
N VAL A 508 -20.33 -38.85 6.96
CA VAL A 508 -18.94 -39.02 6.50
C VAL A 508 -18.13 -37.75 6.73
N ALA A 509 -18.67 -36.57 6.40
CA ALA A 509 -17.96 -35.30 6.59
C ALA A 509 -17.68 -35.04 8.08
N GLU A 510 -18.65 -35.31 8.96
CA GLU A 510 -18.51 -35.19 10.41
C GLU A 510 -17.49 -36.20 10.96
N LEU A 511 -17.54 -37.45 10.52
CA LEU A 511 -16.60 -38.51 10.91
C LEU A 511 -15.16 -38.19 10.49
N LEU A 512 -14.96 -37.66 9.28
CA LEU A 512 -13.64 -37.21 8.79
C LEU A 512 -13.11 -36.03 9.61
N VAL A 513 -13.95 -35.03 9.93
CA VAL A 513 -13.56 -33.88 10.76
C VAL A 513 -13.24 -34.30 12.20
N LYS A 514 -13.99 -35.24 12.78
CA LYS A 514 -13.69 -35.87 14.08
C LYS A 514 -12.33 -36.59 14.09
N HIS A 515 -11.91 -37.16 12.97
CA HIS A 515 -10.59 -37.76 12.78
C HIS A 515 -9.52 -36.76 12.27
N GLY A 516 -9.77 -35.45 12.40
CA GLY A 516 -8.78 -34.40 12.20
C GLY A 516 -8.77 -33.74 10.82
N ALA A 517 -9.69 -34.05 9.91
CA ALA A 517 -9.71 -33.47 8.57
C ALA A 517 -9.73 -31.93 8.60
N VAL A 518 -8.70 -31.30 8.02
CA VAL A 518 -8.52 -29.84 8.03
C VAL A 518 -9.59 -29.18 7.14
N VAL A 519 -10.63 -28.60 7.73
CA VAL A 519 -11.76 -27.96 7.01
C VAL A 519 -11.35 -26.83 6.06
N ASN A 520 -10.18 -26.22 6.29
CA ASN A 520 -9.61 -25.13 5.50
C ASN A 520 -8.53 -25.59 4.50
N VAL A 521 -8.39 -26.89 4.28
CA VAL A 521 -7.54 -27.47 3.22
C VAL A 521 -7.96 -26.94 1.85
N ALA A 522 -7.00 -26.81 0.94
CA ALA A 522 -7.20 -26.32 -0.42
C ALA A 522 -6.69 -27.33 -1.45
N ASP A 523 -7.40 -27.48 -2.57
CA ASP A 523 -7.01 -28.30 -3.72
C ASP A 523 -6.09 -27.53 -4.72
N LEU A 524 -5.86 -28.06 -5.93
CA LEU A 524 -5.04 -27.39 -6.95
C LEU A 524 -5.71 -26.15 -7.60
N TRP A 525 -7.02 -25.99 -7.45
CA TRP A 525 -7.79 -24.81 -7.85
C TRP A 525 -8.12 -23.90 -6.66
N LYS A 526 -7.51 -24.16 -5.49
CA LYS A 526 -7.76 -23.52 -4.20
C LYS A 526 -9.21 -23.61 -3.69
N PHE A 527 -10.02 -24.51 -4.22
CA PHE A 527 -11.30 -24.86 -3.61
C PHE A 527 -11.04 -25.47 -2.24
N THR A 528 -11.93 -25.19 -1.29
CA THR A 528 -11.96 -25.84 0.03
C THR A 528 -13.23 -26.69 0.14
N PRO A 529 -13.33 -27.60 1.14
CA PRO A 529 -14.57 -28.32 1.41
C PRO A 529 -15.81 -27.41 1.58
N LEU A 530 -15.63 -26.17 2.04
CA LEU A 530 -16.71 -25.18 2.14
C LEU A 530 -17.13 -24.60 0.79
N HIS A 531 -16.20 -24.43 -0.16
CA HIS A 531 -16.53 -24.05 -1.55
C HIS A 531 -17.36 -25.16 -2.21
N GLU A 532 -16.96 -26.43 -2.04
CA GLU A 532 -17.72 -27.58 -2.54
C GLU A 532 -19.12 -27.67 -1.89
N ALA A 533 -19.22 -27.57 -0.56
CA ALA A 533 -20.51 -27.61 0.11
C ALA A 533 -21.45 -26.47 -0.36
N ALA A 534 -20.93 -25.25 -0.52
CA ALA A 534 -21.69 -24.09 -0.98
C ALA A 534 -22.16 -24.23 -2.44
N ALA A 535 -21.25 -24.55 -3.37
CA ALA A 535 -21.56 -24.72 -4.79
C ALA A 535 -22.54 -25.87 -5.10
N LYS A 536 -22.66 -26.83 -4.18
CA LYS A 536 -23.55 -28.00 -4.29
C LYS A 536 -24.82 -27.88 -3.41
N GLY A 537 -25.05 -26.74 -2.75
CA GLY A 537 -26.28 -26.47 -1.97
C GLY A 537 -26.39 -27.24 -0.64
N LYS A 538 -25.27 -27.59 0.00
CA LYS A 538 -25.23 -28.51 1.14
C LYS A 538 -25.26 -27.79 2.50
N TYR A 539 -26.38 -27.13 2.80
CA TYR A 539 -26.57 -26.26 3.98
C TYR A 539 -26.00 -26.83 5.30
N GLU A 540 -26.40 -28.04 5.73
CA GLU A 540 -25.93 -28.62 6.99
C GLU A 540 -24.42 -28.96 6.99
N ILE A 541 -23.83 -29.19 5.82
CA ILE A 541 -22.37 -29.37 5.69
C ILE A 541 -21.65 -28.02 5.76
N CYS A 542 -22.18 -26.97 5.11
CA CYS A 542 -21.64 -25.61 5.27
C CYS A 542 -21.62 -25.22 6.76
N LYS A 543 -22.71 -25.50 7.48
CA LYS A 543 -22.87 -25.24 8.92
C LYS A 543 -21.89 -26.04 9.78
N LEU A 544 -21.76 -27.35 9.54
CA LEU A 544 -20.77 -28.22 10.19
C LEU A 544 -19.34 -27.69 9.98
N LEU A 545 -18.98 -27.34 8.74
CA LEU A 545 -17.64 -26.84 8.41
C LEU A 545 -17.35 -25.50 9.11
N LEU A 546 -18.32 -24.57 9.13
CA LEU A 546 -18.20 -23.29 9.85
C LEU A 546 -18.05 -23.50 11.37
N GLN A 547 -18.82 -24.42 11.97
CA GLN A 547 -18.69 -24.78 13.39
C GLN A 547 -17.29 -25.34 13.74
N HIS A 548 -16.65 -26.03 12.79
CA HIS A 548 -15.26 -26.49 12.92
C HIS A 548 -14.21 -25.51 12.38
N GLY A 549 -14.58 -24.23 12.19
CA GLY A 549 -13.65 -23.13 11.89
C GLY A 549 -13.29 -22.95 10.41
N ALA A 550 -14.12 -23.41 9.48
CA ALA A 550 -13.94 -23.11 8.06
C ALA A 550 -14.09 -21.59 7.80
N ASP A 551 -13.24 -21.06 6.92
CA ASP A 551 -13.18 -19.63 6.59
C ASP A 551 -14.07 -19.31 5.37
N PRO A 552 -15.20 -18.60 5.54
CA PRO A 552 -16.09 -18.22 4.44
C PRO A 552 -15.53 -17.08 3.57
N THR A 553 -14.39 -16.49 3.92
CA THR A 553 -13.75 -15.39 3.19
C THR A 553 -12.59 -15.85 2.30
N LYS A 554 -12.11 -17.10 2.44
CA LYS A 554 -11.10 -17.68 1.55
C LYS A 554 -11.54 -17.61 0.10
N LYS A 555 -10.61 -17.23 -0.78
CA LYS A 555 -10.82 -17.19 -2.23
C LYS A 555 -10.15 -18.37 -2.95
N ASN A 556 -10.87 -18.95 -3.90
CA ASN A 556 -10.35 -19.96 -4.83
C ASN A 556 -9.35 -19.34 -5.83
N ARG A 557 -8.92 -20.10 -6.84
CA ARG A 557 -7.98 -19.63 -7.89
C ARG A 557 -8.53 -18.50 -8.76
N ASP A 558 -9.85 -18.45 -8.96
CA ASP A 558 -10.56 -17.49 -9.80
C ASP A 558 -10.88 -16.19 -9.04
N GLY A 559 -10.68 -16.17 -7.71
CA GLY A 559 -10.96 -15.04 -6.84
C GLY A 559 -12.32 -15.12 -6.13
N ASN A 560 -13.09 -16.19 -6.34
CA ASN A 560 -14.41 -16.41 -5.75
C ASN A 560 -14.29 -16.99 -4.33
N THR A 561 -15.11 -16.51 -3.41
CA THR A 561 -15.34 -17.11 -2.08
C THR A 561 -16.40 -18.22 -2.14
N PRO A 562 -16.62 -19.02 -1.08
CA PRO A 562 -17.76 -19.94 -1.03
C PRO A 562 -19.10 -19.24 -1.27
N LEU A 563 -19.28 -18.00 -0.82
CA LEU A 563 -20.49 -17.21 -1.01
C LEU A 563 -20.73 -16.87 -2.49
N ASP A 564 -19.66 -16.54 -3.23
CA ASP A 564 -19.72 -16.21 -4.66
C ASP A 564 -20.02 -17.44 -5.55
N LEU A 565 -20.05 -18.65 -4.96
CA LEU A 565 -20.41 -19.91 -5.63
C LEU A 565 -21.82 -20.42 -5.26
N VAL A 566 -22.52 -19.76 -4.33
CA VAL A 566 -23.89 -20.12 -3.95
C VAL A 566 -24.84 -19.77 -5.10
N LYS A 567 -25.81 -20.63 -5.39
CA LYS A 567 -26.77 -20.41 -6.48
C LYS A 567 -27.75 -19.30 -6.14
N ASP A 568 -28.22 -18.61 -7.18
CA ASP A 568 -29.34 -17.68 -7.07
C ASP A 568 -30.58 -18.39 -6.52
N GLY A 569 -31.04 -17.96 -5.35
CA GLY A 569 -32.19 -18.53 -4.63
C GLY A 569 -31.85 -19.27 -3.34
N ASP A 570 -30.61 -19.73 -3.13
CA ASP A 570 -30.18 -20.46 -1.92
C ASP A 570 -29.93 -19.50 -0.72
N THR A 571 -30.91 -18.67 -0.37
CA THR A 571 -30.79 -17.57 0.63
C THR A 571 -30.28 -18.04 1.99
N ASP A 572 -30.64 -19.27 2.37
CA ASP A 572 -30.24 -19.85 3.65
C ASP A 572 -28.72 -20.10 3.73
N ILE A 573 -28.08 -20.46 2.61
CA ILE A 573 -26.63 -20.63 2.53
C ILE A 573 -25.95 -19.26 2.39
N GLN A 574 -26.57 -18.31 1.68
CA GLN A 574 -26.07 -16.94 1.58
C GLN A 574 -26.03 -16.24 2.95
N ASP A 575 -27.10 -16.36 3.75
CA ASP A 575 -27.16 -15.77 5.08
C ASP A 575 -26.25 -16.52 6.07
N LEU A 576 -26.16 -17.85 5.99
CA LEU A 576 -25.23 -18.66 6.81
C LEU A 576 -23.75 -18.28 6.58
N LEU A 577 -23.33 -18.13 5.32
CA LEU A 577 -21.95 -17.75 4.98
C LEU A 577 -21.62 -16.29 5.30
N ARG A 578 -22.64 -15.43 5.41
CA ARG A 578 -22.51 -14.03 5.84
C ARG A 578 -22.49 -13.84 7.36
N GLY A 579 -23.07 -14.78 8.12
CA GLY A 579 -23.18 -14.70 9.58
C GLY A 579 -23.77 -13.37 10.04
N ASP A 580 -23.09 -12.70 10.96
CA ASP A 580 -23.47 -11.42 11.56
C ASP A 580 -23.85 -10.34 10.53
N ALA A 581 -23.21 -10.31 9.36
CA ALA A 581 -23.53 -9.35 8.31
C ALA A 581 -24.95 -9.53 7.74
N ALA A 582 -25.48 -10.76 7.75
CA ALA A 582 -26.87 -11.02 7.35
C ALA A 582 -27.87 -10.57 8.43
N LEU A 583 -27.54 -10.72 9.71
CA LEU A 583 -28.36 -10.22 10.83
C LEU A 583 -28.40 -8.67 10.83
N LEU A 584 -27.26 -8.01 10.62
CA LEU A 584 -27.15 -6.55 10.49
C LEU A 584 -27.96 -6.04 9.28
N ASP A 585 -27.87 -6.70 8.12
CA ASP A 585 -28.68 -6.39 6.93
C ASP A 585 -30.20 -6.57 7.18
N ALA A 586 -30.59 -7.69 7.78
CA ALA A 586 -31.98 -7.98 8.10
C ALA A 586 -32.55 -6.95 9.10
N ALA A 587 -31.78 -6.56 10.12
CA ALA A 587 -32.19 -5.56 11.10
C ALA A 587 -32.28 -4.14 10.53
N LYS A 588 -31.39 -3.78 9.60
CA LYS A 588 -31.45 -2.53 8.83
C LYS A 588 -32.66 -2.46 7.89
N LYS A 589 -33.05 -3.58 7.27
CA LYS A 589 -34.19 -3.69 6.34
C LYS A 589 -35.55 -3.96 7.01
N GLY A 590 -35.62 -4.05 8.34
CA GLY A 590 -36.85 -4.38 9.05
C GLY A 590 -37.38 -5.80 8.83
N CYS A 591 -36.55 -6.72 8.32
CA CYS A 591 -36.98 -8.04 7.91
C CYS A 591 -37.08 -9.01 9.12
N LEU A 592 -38.12 -8.84 9.94
CA LEU A 592 -38.32 -9.57 11.19
C LEU A 592 -38.22 -11.09 11.04
N ALA A 593 -38.70 -11.66 9.92
CA ALA A 593 -38.60 -13.09 9.65
C ALA A 593 -37.14 -13.59 9.48
N ARG A 594 -36.26 -12.79 8.85
CA ARG A 594 -34.82 -13.10 8.77
C ARG A 594 -34.14 -12.86 10.12
N VAL A 595 -34.48 -11.78 10.83
CA VAL A 595 -33.94 -11.53 12.19
C VAL A 595 -34.27 -12.69 13.14
N LYS A 596 -35.51 -13.19 13.14
CA LYS A 596 -35.95 -14.37 13.91
C LYS A 596 -35.23 -15.69 13.55
N LYS A 597 -34.61 -15.77 12.36
CA LYS A 597 -33.87 -16.95 11.89
C LYS A 597 -32.36 -16.85 12.13
N LEU A 598 -31.83 -15.63 12.23
CA LEU A 598 -30.38 -15.35 12.28
C LEU A 598 -29.90 -14.86 13.65
N CYS A 599 -30.80 -14.39 14.51
CA CYS A 599 -30.49 -13.94 15.87
C CYS A 599 -30.26 -15.13 16.81
N SER A 600 -29.16 -15.11 17.55
CA SER A 600 -28.82 -16.01 18.64
C SER A 600 -28.32 -15.21 19.85
N PRO A 601 -28.25 -15.80 21.06
CA PRO A 601 -27.67 -15.14 22.23
C PRO A 601 -26.24 -14.65 22.01
N ASP A 602 -25.47 -15.35 21.16
CA ASP A 602 -24.06 -15.03 20.88
C ASP A 602 -23.90 -13.85 19.90
N ASN A 603 -24.86 -13.63 18.99
CA ASN A 603 -24.75 -12.63 17.92
C ASN A 603 -25.77 -11.48 17.97
N VAL A 604 -26.73 -11.47 18.90
CA VAL A 604 -27.71 -10.37 19.06
C VAL A 604 -27.04 -8.99 19.23
N ASN A 605 -25.82 -8.96 19.78
CA ASN A 605 -24.98 -7.78 19.96
C ASN A 605 -23.76 -7.71 19.01
N CYS A 606 -23.81 -8.41 17.87
CA CYS A 606 -22.77 -8.39 16.84
C CYS A 606 -22.51 -6.99 16.30
N ARG A 607 -21.39 -6.80 15.59
CA ARG A 607 -20.86 -5.47 15.27
C ARG A 607 -20.50 -5.33 13.79
N ASP A 608 -20.96 -4.24 13.17
CA ASP A 608 -20.49 -3.83 11.83
C ASP A 608 -19.01 -3.41 11.89
N THR A 609 -18.12 -4.33 11.49
CA THR A 609 -16.66 -4.13 11.50
C THR A 609 -16.15 -3.16 10.44
N GLN A 610 -16.95 -2.85 9.41
CA GLN A 610 -16.54 -1.99 8.30
C GLN A 610 -17.05 -0.54 8.47
N GLY A 611 -18.23 -0.37 9.09
CA GLY A 611 -18.82 0.94 9.38
C GLY A 611 -18.54 1.44 10.79
N ARG A 612 -19.61 1.87 11.48
CA ARG A 612 -19.53 2.55 12.79
C ARG A 612 -19.42 1.62 14.01
N HIS A 613 -19.16 0.32 13.84
CA HIS A 613 -19.20 -0.65 14.95
C HIS A 613 -20.58 -0.71 15.64
N SER A 614 -21.63 -0.50 14.86
CA SER A 614 -23.04 -0.49 15.29
C SER A 614 -23.57 -1.93 15.48
N THR A 615 -24.52 -2.11 16.40
CA THR A 615 -25.25 -3.39 16.61
C THR A 615 -26.49 -3.49 15.73
N PRO A 616 -27.13 -4.68 15.59
CA PRO A 616 -28.44 -4.81 14.95
C PRO A 616 -29.49 -3.83 15.52
N LEU A 617 -29.46 -3.58 16.84
CA LEU A 617 -30.37 -2.65 17.51
C LEU A 617 -30.11 -1.18 17.11
N HIS A 618 -28.86 -0.76 16.90
CA HIS A 618 -28.57 0.59 16.36
C HIS A 618 -29.15 0.79 14.96
N LEU A 619 -29.13 -0.25 14.13
CA LEU A 619 -29.65 -0.22 12.77
C LEU A 619 -31.18 -0.22 12.79
N ALA A 620 -31.81 -1.08 13.60
CA ALA A 620 -33.25 -1.08 13.80
C ALA A 620 -33.75 0.28 14.33
N ALA A 621 -33.02 0.88 15.29
CA ALA A 621 -33.33 2.20 15.84
C ALA A 621 -33.16 3.34 14.83
N GLY A 622 -32.10 3.35 14.00
CA GLY A 622 -31.88 4.41 13.01
C GLY A 622 -32.82 4.35 11.80
N TYR A 623 -33.28 3.16 11.43
CA TYR A 623 -34.15 2.93 10.26
C TYR A 623 -35.64 2.73 10.61
N ASN A 624 -36.06 3.05 11.83
CA ASN A 624 -37.45 2.97 12.34
C ASN A 624 -38.10 1.56 12.33
N ASN A 625 -37.30 0.50 12.50
CA ASN A 625 -37.79 -0.88 12.45
C ASN A 625 -38.29 -1.35 13.83
N LEU A 626 -39.43 -0.81 14.29
CA LEU A 626 -39.96 -0.99 15.65
C LEU A 626 -40.07 -2.46 16.10
N GLU A 627 -40.73 -3.32 15.30
CA GLU A 627 -40.90 -4.76 15.63
C GLU A 627 -39.57 -5.50 15.76
N VAL A 628 -38.56 -5.11 14.96
CA VAL A 628 -37.21 -5.67 15.02
C VAL A 628 -36.48 -5.17 16.25
N ALA A 629 -36.60 -3.89 16.59
CA ALA A 629 -36.01 -3.35 17.81
C ALA A 629 -36.59 -4.04 19.06
N GLU A 630 -37.92 -4.25 19.11
CA GLU A 630 -38.55 -4.98 20.22
C GLU A 630 -38.09 -6.44 20.28
N TYR A 631 -38.07 -7.14 19.14
CA TYR A 631 -37.61 -8.53 19.10
C TYR A 631 -36.15 -8.68 19.55
N LEU A 632 -35.26 -7.79 19.11
CA LEU A 632 -33.85 -7.77 19.53
C LEU A 632 -33.71 -7.51 21.04
N LEU A 633 -34.45 -6.55 21.59
CA LEU A 633 -34.46 -6.25 23.04
C LEU A 633 -34.97 -7.44 23.87
N GLN A 634 -36.05 -8.09 23.42
CA GLN A 634 -36.57 -9.32 24.05
C GLN A 634 -35.55 -10.48 24.06
N HIS A 635 -34.57 -10.48 23.15
CA HIS A 635 -33.57 -11.54 22.98
C HIS A 635 -32.16 -11.11 23.45
N GLY A 636 -32.06 -10.06 24.27
CA GLY A 636 -30.81 -9.68 24.96
C GLY A 636 -29.94 -8.66 24.22
N ALA A 637 -30.47 -7.90 23.28
CA ALA A 637 -29.76 -6.75 22.73
C ALA A 637 -29.49 -5.71 23.82
N ASP A 638 -28.24 -5.26 23.93
CA ASP A 638 -27.84 -4.22 24.87
C ASP A 638 -28.31 -2.85 24.36
N VAL A 639 -29.33 -2.34 25.04
CA VAL A 639 -29.98 -1.04 24.82
C VAL A 639 -29.01 0.15 24.95
N ASN A 640 -27.91 -0.03 25.69
CA ASN A 640 -26.89 0.97 25.99
C ASN A 640 -25.54 0.66 25.32
N ALA A 641 -25.50 -0.30 24.39
CA ALA A 641 -24.30 -0.62 23.63
C ALA A 641 -23.80 0.64 22.91
N GLN A 642 -22.55 1.05 23.12
CA GLN A 642 -21.97 2.18 22.41
C GLN A 642 -21.34 1.77 21.08
N ASP A 643 -21.50 2.58 20.04
CA ASP A 643 -20.82 2.46 18.75
C ASP A 643 -19.38 3.06 18.77
N LYS A 644 -18.70 3.12 17.62
CA LYS A 644 -17.35 3.67 17.48
C LYS A 644 -17.25 5.17 17.87
N GLY A 645 -18.34 5.92 17.78
CA GLY A 645 -18.48 7.31 18.23
C GLY A 645 -18.91 7.46 19.70
N GLY A 646 -19.29 6.38 20.38
CA GLY A 646 -19.86 6.41 21.73
C GLY A 646 -21.39 6.55 21.77
N LEU A 647 -22.04 6.59 20.60
CA LEU A 647 -23.49 6.74 20.47
C LEU A 647 -24.18 5.43 20.86
N ILE A 648 -25.29 5.50 21.59
CA ILE A 648 -26.17 4.34 21.87
C ILE A 648 -27.35 4.31 20.87
N PRO A 649 -28.13 3.21 20.74
CA PRO A 649 -29.29 3.16 19.87
C PRO A 649 -30.29 4.32 20.05
N LEU A 650 -30.43 4.86 21.26
CA LEU A 650 -31.29 6.01 21.54
C LEU A 650 -30.81 7.31 20.85
N HIS A 651 -29.50 7.52 20.64
CA HIS A 651 -29.01 8.66 19.84
C HIS A 651 -29.41 8.53 18.36
N ASN A 652 -29.38 7.31 17.79
CA ASN A 652 -29.84 7.08 16.42
C ASN A 652 -31.34 7.38 16.29
N ALA A 653 -32.18 6.91 17.23
CA ALA A 653 -33.60 7.25 17.25
C ALA A 653 -33.82 8.77 17.42
N ALA A 654 -33.06 9.41 18.31
CA ALA A 654 -33.10 10.85 18.57
C ALA A 654 -32.80 11.71 17.33
N SER A 655 -31.70 11.41 16.62
CA SER A 655 -31.28 12.19 15.45
C SER A 655 -32.31 12.13 14.30
N TYR A 656 -32.87 10.95 14.05
CA TYR A 656 -33.83 10.75 12.96
C TYR A 656 -35.30 11.08 13.31
N GLY A 657 -35.66 11.15 14.60
CA GLY A 657 -37.00 11.54 15.05
C GLY A 657 -37.96 10.38 15.34
N HIS A 658 -37.45 9.17 15.58
CA HIS A 658 -38.24 7.95 15.68
C HIS A 658 -38.84 7.75 17.08
N VAL A 659 -39.95 8.44 17.36
CA VAL A 659 -40.55 8.55 18.71
C VAL A 659 -40.91 7.20 19.33
N ASP A 660 -41.59 6.31 18.60
CA ASP A 660 -42.04 5.02 19.15
C ASP A 660 -40.86 4.10 19.49
N VAL A 661 -39.80 4.11 18.67
CA VAL A 661 -38.59 3.32 18.92
C VAL A 661 -37.80 3.92 20.08
N ALA A 662 -37.76 5.23 20.24
CA ALA A 662 -37.17 5.87 21.42
C ALA A 662 -37.95 5.55 22.70
N ALA A 663 -39.28 5.58 22.68
CA ALA A 663 -40.13 5.18 23.81
C ALA A 663 -39.90 3.70 24.20
N LEU A 664 -39.78 2.83 23.20
CA LEU A 664 -39.43 1.42 23.39
C LEU A 664 -38.03 1.26 24.02
N LEU A 665 -37.01 1.96 23.52
CA LEU A 665 -35.66 1.93 24.08
C LEU A 665 -35.65 2.40 25.55
N ILE A 666 -36.36 3.49 25.86
CA ILE A 666 -36.51 4.01 27.24
C ILE A 666 -37.22 3.00 28.14
N LYS A 667 -38.28 2.34 27.65
CA LYS A 667 -38.99 1.24 28.35
C LYS A 667 -38.07 0.05 28.68
N TYR A 668 -37.02 -0.19 27.89
CA TYR A 668 -35.98 -1.19 28.16
C TYR A 668 -34.74 -0.62 28.87
N ASN A 669 -34.85 0.51 29.58
CA ASN A 669 -33.79 1.15 30.35
C ASN A 669 -32.61 1.72 29.52
N ALA A 670 -32.88 2.29 28.35
CA ALA A 670 -31.94 3.19 27.68
C ALA A 670 -31.55 4.36 28.61
N CYS A 671 -30.26 4.65 28.69
CA CYS A 671 -29.74 5.76 29.47
C CYS A 671 -30.00 7.08 28.73
N VAL A 672 -31.06 7.78 29.14
CA VAL A 672 -31.56 9.02 28.51
C VAL A 672 -30.50 10.14 28.45
N ASN A 673 -29.56 10.14 29.41
CA ASN A 673 -28.44 11.09 29.48
C ASN A 673 -27.09 10.46 29.07
N ALA A 674 -27.09 9.35 28.32
CA ALA A 674 -25.85 8.75 27.81
C ALA A 674 -25.08 9.75 26.95
N THR A 675 -23.78 9.89 27.21
CA THR A 675 -22.87 10.73 26.43
C THR A 675 -22.12 9.93 25.39
N ASP A 676 -21.96 10.50 24.20
CA ASP A 676 -21.00 10.03 23.20
C ASP A 676 -19.58 10.56 23.48
N LYS A 677 -18.63 10.33 22.56
CA LYS A 677 -17.23 10.76 22.72
C LYS A 677 -17.02 12.28 22.71
N TRP A 678 -18.01 13.05 22.27
CA TRP A 678 -18.02 14.52 22.28
C TRP A 678 -18.98 15.06 23.35
N ALA A 679 -19.44 14.20 24.26
CA ALA A 679 -20.43 14.48 25.30
C ALA A 679 -21.81 14.96 24.80
N PHE A 680 -22.18 14.63 23.56
CA PHE A 680 -23.55 14.80 23.09
C PHE A 680 -24.46 13.73 23.73
N THR A 681 -25.61 14.15 24.24
CA THR A 681 -26.68 13.25 24.70
C THR A 681 -27.76 13.10 23.62
N PRO A 682 -28.68 12.10 23.73
CA PRO A 682 -29.83 12.00 22.85
C PRO A 682 -30.67 13.30 22.77
N LEU A 683 -30.71 14.09 23.85
CA LEU A 683 -31.38 15.40 23.84
C LEU A 683 -30.64 16.44 23.00
N HIS A 684 -29.30 16.44 22.96
CA HIS A 684 -28.52 17.31 22.06
C HIS A 684 -28.80 16.96 20.59
N GLU A 685 -28.83 15.67 20.24
CA GLU A 685 -29.17 15.21 18.88
C GLU A 685 -30.62 15.59 18.50
N ALA A 686 -31.60 15.29 19.36
CA ALA A 686 -32.99 15.64 19.12
C ALA A 686 -33.19 17.17 18.97
N ALA A 687 -32.49 17.98 19.78
CA ALA A 687 -32.56 19.43 19.72
C ALA A 687 -31.96 20.00 18.43
N GLN A 688 -30.75 19.54 18.06
CA GLN A 688 -30.05 20.01 16.86
C GLN A 688 -30.80 19.66 15.57
N LYS A 689 -31.50 18.50 15.52
CA LYS A 689 -32.30 18.10 14.35
C LYS A 689 -33.78 18.53 14.42
N GLY A 690 -34.17 19.39 15.36
CA GLY A 690 -35.53 19.96 15.44
C GLY A 690 -36.63 18.93 15.75
N ARG A 691 -36.39 17.99 16.66
CA ARG A 691 -37.28 16.85 16.94
C ARG A 691 -38.20 17.09 18.14
N THR A 692 -39.08 18.08 18.08
CA THR A 692 -39.87 18.59 19.22
C THR A 692 -40.60 17.53 20.04
N GLN A 693 -41.31 16.60 19.41
CA GLN A 693 -42.00 15.49 20.09
C GLN A 693 -41.02 14.58 20.85
N LEU A 694 -39.81 14.40 20.32
CA LEU A 694 -38.78 13.54 20.87
C LEU A 694 -37.97 14.23 21.97
N CYS A 695 -37.72 15.53 21.85
CA CYS A 695 -37.25 16.36 22.96
C CYS A 695 -38.24 16.29 24.14
N ALA A 696 -39.55 16.40 23.87
CA ALA A 696 -40.58 16.32 24.91
C ALA A 696 -40.60 14.94 25.60
N LEU A 697 -40.51 13.84 24.82
CA LEU A 697 -40.39 12.49 25.37
C LEU A 697 -39.13 12.32 26.24
N LEU A 698 -37.97 12.76 25.75
CA LEU A 698 -36.70 12.65 26.47
C LEU A 698 -36.74 13.44 27.78
N LEU A 699 -37.25 14.69 27.77
CA LEU A 699 -37.43 15.51 28.97
C LEU A 699 -38.40 14.85 29.98
N ALA A 700 -39.54 14.32 29.50
CA ALA A 700 -40.51 13.61 30.34
C ALA A 700 -39.93 12.34 31.00
N HIS A 701 -38.88 11.76 30.42
CA HIS A 701 -38.13 10.63 30.97
C HIS A 701 -36.77 11.01 31.59
N GLY A 702 -36.60 12.27 31.99
CA GLY A 702 -35.48 12.71 32.82
C GLY A 702 -34.20 13.09 32.05
N ALA A 703 -34.31 13.46 30.77
CA ALA A 703 -33.21 14.13 30.09
C ALA A 703 -32.88 15.47 30.76
N ASP A 704 -31.61 15.73 31.01
CA ASP A 704 -31.14 16.97 31.63
C ASP A 704 -30.78 18.00 30.55
N PRO A 705 -31.54 19.12 30.42
CA PRO A 705 -31.28 20.16 29.43
C PRO A 705 -30.10 21.08 29.82
N THR A 706 -29.47 20.88 30.97
CA THR A 706 -28.32 21.67 31.46
C THR A 706 -26.97 21.00 31.25
N LEU A 707 -26.96 19.71 30.89
CA LEU A 707 -25.74 19.00 30.47
C LEU A 707 -25.09 19.69 29.27
N LYS A 708 -23.76 19.63 29.21
CA LYS A 708 -22.95 20.28 28.19
C LYS A 708 -22.10 19.28 27.42
N ASN A 709 -22.01 19.47 26.11
CA ASN A 709 -21.05 18.77 25.25
C ASN A 709 -19.60 19.24 25.47
N GLN A 710 -18.65 18.66 24.74
CA GLN A 710 -17.23 19.00 24.82
C GLN A 710 -16.90 20.45 24.44
N GLU A 711 -17.76 21.11 23.65
CA GLU A 711 -17.65 22.54 23.29
C GLU A 711 -18.29 23.47 24.34
N GLY A 712 -18.86 22.91 25.42
CA GLY A 712 -19.52 23.65 26.48
C GLY A 712 -20.96 24.10 26.16
N GLN A 713 -21.54 23.63 25.05
CA GLN A 713 -22.90 23.93 24.60
C GLN A 713 -23.90 22.99 25.26
N THR A 714 -25.07 23.51 25.64
CA THR A 714 -26.25 22.74 26.07
C THR A 714 -27.10 22.33 24.85
N PRO A 715 -28.14 21.47 25.02
CA PRO A 715 -29.11 21.22 23.97
C PRO A 715 -29.81 22.49 23.45
N LEU A 716 -30.03 23.50 24.31
CA LEU A 716 -30.66 24.77 23.93
C LEU A 716 -29.76 25.60 23.00
N ASP A 717 -28.44 25.58 23.23
CA ASP A 717 -27.45 26.31 22.40
C ASP A 717 -27.34 25.74 20.97
N LEU A 718 -27.85 24.52 20.74
CA LEU A 718 -27.80 23.80 19.45
C LEU A 718 -29.11 23.88 18.64
N VAL A 719 -30.14 24.56 19.15
CA VAL A 719 -31.50 24.48 18.58
C VAL A 719 -31.62 25.12 17.21
N THR A 720 -32.31 24.42 16.30
CA THR A 720 -32.60 24.87 14.93
C THR A 720 -34.08 25.20 14.67
N ALA A 721 -34.95 25.07 15.67
CA ALA A 721 -36.41 25.26 15.55
C ALA A 721 -37.04 25.97 16.77
N ASP A 722 -37.92 26.94 16.53
CA ASP A 722 -38.47 27.84 17.55
C ASP A 722 -39.30 27.12 18.63
N ASP A 723 -39.99 26.04 18.27
CA ASP A 723 -40.81 25.23 19.17
C ASP A 723 -39.96 24.35 20.11
N VAL A 724 -38.86 23.79 19.61
CA VAL A 724 -37.82 23.15 20.43
C VAL A 724 -37.17 24.17 21.37
N SER A 725 -36.93 25.40 20.90
CA SER A 725 -36.34 26.47 21.71
C SER A 725 -37.25 26.85 22.87
N ALA A 726 -38.54 27.03 22.61
CA ALA A 726 -39.54 27.29 23.64
C ALA A 726 -39.65 26.14 24.65
N LEU A 727 -39.66 24.89 24.17
CA LEU A 727 -39.72 23.68 25.01
C LEU A 727 -38.52 23.55 25.95
N LEU A 728 -37.30 23.72 25.43
CA LEU A 728 -36.07 23.65 26.25
C LEU A 728 -35.93 24.85 27.19
N THR A 729 -36.30 26.05 26.75
CA THR A 729 -36.34 27.26 27.60
C THR A 729 -37.29 27.08 28.78
N ALA A 730 -38.44 26.42 28.58
CA ALA A 730 -39.39 26.09 29.65
C ALA A 730 -38.92 24.96 30.58
N ALA A 731 -38.00 24.11 30.15
CA ALA A 731 -37.45 23.00 30.92
C ALA A 731 -36.17 23.35 31.71
N MET A 732 -35.51 24.46 31.41
CA MET A 732 -34.28 24.89 32.08
C MET A 732 -34.56 25.83 33.27
N PRO A 733 -33.79 25.73 34.38
CA PRO A 733 -33.92 26.67 35.48
C PRO A 733 -33.43 28.07 35.08
N PRO A 734 -33.98 29.17 35.64
CA PRO A 734 -33.61 30.54 35.25
C PRO A 734 -32.14 30.91 35.41
N SER A 735 -31.38 30.16 36.21
CA SER A 735 -29.93 30.30 36.39
C SER A 735 -29.07 29.65 35.29
N ALA A 736 -29.66 28.81 34.44
CA ALA A 736 -28.99 28.11 33.34
C ALA A 736 -29.31 28.69 31.95
N LEU A 737 -30.26 29.63 31.85
CA LEU A 737 -30.64 30.28 30.60
C LEU A 737 -29.58 31.31 30.15
N PRO A 738 -29.34 31.47 28.84
CA PRO A 738 -28.47 32.53 28.31
C PRO A 738 -28.93 33.94 28.74
N THR A 739 -27.97 34.81 29.05
CA THR A 739 -28.18 36.13 29.68
C THR A 739 -28.94 37.17 28.84
N CYS A 740 -29.36 36.83 27.62
CA CYS A 740 -30.21 37.67 26.76
C CYS A 740 -31.70 37.62 27.13
N TYR A 741 -32.19 36.57 27.80
CA TYR A 741 -33.61 36.45 28.17
C TYR A 741 -33.94 37.11 29.52
N LYS A 742 -34.30 38.40 29.47
CA LYS A 742 -35.04 39.08 30.55
C LYS A 742 -36.42 39.52 30.05
N PRO A 743 -37.52 39.01 30.62
CA PRO A 743 -38.84 39.57 30.38
C PRO A 743 -38.91 41.02 30.87
N GLN A 744 -39.42 41.93 30.04
CA GLN A 744 -39.85 43.24 30.52
C GLN A 744 -41.19 43.09 31.25
N VAL A 745 -41.23 43.45 32.53
CA VAL A 745 -42.46 43.61 33.30
C VAL A 745 -42.46 45.00 33.93
N ILE A 746 -43.62 45.64 33.92
CA ILE A 746 -43.80 47.04 34.29
C ILE A 746 -43.96 47.20 35.82
N SER A 747 -43.47 48.34 36.32
CA SER A 747 -43.82 49.06 37.57
C SER A 747 -45.21 48.73 38.19
N VAL A 748 -45.46 48.85 39.50
CA VAL A 748 -44.98 49.91 40.44
C VAL A 748 -44.73 49.40 41.87
N SER A 749 -43.70 50.01 42.46
CA SER A 749 -43.21 50.15 43.85
C SER A 749 -44.18 50.08 45.07
N GLN A 750 -43.54 49.98 46.26
CA GLN A 750 -43.98 50.36 47.63
C GLN A 750 -44.82 49.33 48.45
N THR A 751 -44.54 49.05 49.74
CA THR A 751 -43.34 49.31 50.60
C THR A 751 -43.32 48.40 51.85
N THR A 752 -42.14 48.30 52.51
CA THR A 752 -41.93 48.03 53.97
C THR A 752 -42.43 46.72 54.61
N GLY A 753 -41.62 46.21 55.55
CA GLY A 753 -42.15 45.64 56.80
C GLY A 753 -41.95 44.14 57.00
N SER A 754 -40.75 43.76 57.46
CA SER A 754 -40.43 42.45 58.05
C SER A 754 -41.52 41.87 58.97
N THR A 755 -41.94 40.62 58.72
CA THR A 755 -42.78 39.80 59.61
C THR A 755 -42.16 38.43 59.88
N ALA A 756 -42.61 37.79 60.96
CA ALA A 756 -41.92 36.70 61.65
C ALA A 756 -42.46 35.29 61.34
N ASP A 757 -41.83 34.33 62.03
CA ASP A 757 -42.39 33.09 62.57
C ASP A 757 -42.60 31.81 61.73
N SER A 758 -41.74 30.84 62.09
CA SER A 758 -42.13 29.49 62.55
C SER A 758 -42.37 28.40 61.47
N LEU A 759 -41.64 27.27 61.53
CA LEU A 759 -41.95 25.99 62.20
C LEU A 759 -43.13 25.20 61.57
N SER A 760 -43.11 23.86 61.42
CA SER A 760 -42.01 22.86 61.34
C SER A 760 -42.59 21.45 61.09
N VAL A 761 -42.07 20.68 60.10
CA VAL A 761 -41.84 19.19 60.14
C VAL A 761 -43.13 18.28 60.23
N PRO A 762 -43.18 16.98 59.84
CA PRO A 762 -42.35 16.11 58.96
C PRO A 762 -43.11 15.37 57.80
N SER A 763 -42.32 14.77 56.88
CA SER A 763 -42.50 13.46 56.20
C SER A 763 -43.84 12.93 55.60
N SER A 764 -43.92 12.91 54.25
CA SER A 764 -44.40 11.78 53.38
C SER A 764 -45.88 11.29 53.47
N PRO A 765 -46.41 10.39 52.58
CA PRO A 765 -45.89 9.79 51.33
C PRO A 765 -46.92 9.83 50.14
N SER A 766 -46.66 9.01 49.10
CA SER A 766 -47.64 8.28 48.23
C SER A 766 -48.62 8.98 47.27
N SER A 767 -48.38 8.75 45.97
CA SER A 767 -49.29 8.25 44.91
C SER A 767 -50.83 8.26 45.05
N LEU A 768 -51.51 8.61 43.95
CA LEU A 768 -52.64 7.95 43.24
C LEU A 768 -52.99 8.89 42.04
N SER A 769 -53.30 8.55 40.79
CA SER A 769 -53.94 7.42 40.08
C SER A 769 -55.33 7.79 39.54
N ALA A 770 -55.73 7.09 38.45
CA ALA A 770 -57.02 7.15 37.76
C ALA A 770 -57.33 8.44 36.95
N ALA A 771 -58.22 8.41 35.95
CA ALA A 771 -58.49 7.43 34.87
C ALA A 771 -59.65 7.96 34.01
N SER A 772 -59.61 7.70 32.69
CA SER A 772 -60.76 7.64 31.78
C SER A 772 -61.62 8.94 31.66
N SER A 773 -62.58 9.11 30.75
CA SER A 773 -63.25 8.22 29.77
C SER A 773 -63.69 9.02 28.53
N LEU A 774 -63.77 8.36 27.35
CA LEU A 774 -64.91 8.33 26.38
C LEU A 774 -65.54 9.67 25.87
N ASP A 775 -66.17 9.79 24.70
CA ASP A 775 -66.58 8.80 23.68
C ASP A 775 -66.90 9.42 22.29
N ASN A 776 -67.27 8.56 21.33
CA ASN A 776 -68.12 8.79 20.13
C ASN A 776 -67.58 9.59 18.90
N LEU A 777 -68.06 9.35 17.65
CA LEU A 777 -68.44 8.10 16.93
C LEU A 777 -68.67 8.40 15.41
N SER A 778 -68.70 7.34 14.57
CA SER A 778 -69.12 7.29 13.14
C SER A 778 -68.20 7.98 12.10
N GLY A 779 -68.10 7.57 10.83
CA GLY A 779 -68.68 6.45 10.04
C GLY A 779 -68.91 6.88 8.55
N SER A 780 -68.95 6.06 7.51
CA SER A 780 -68.65 4.62 7.29
C SER A 780 -68.64 4.28 5.77
N PHE A 781 -67.86 3.29 5.30
CA PHE A 781 -67.84 2.74 3.90
C PHE A 781 -67.43 3.75 2.78
N SER A 782 -67.18 3.47 1.47
CA SER A 782 -66.96 2.28 0.60
C SER A 782 -66.32 2.76 -0.75
N GLU A 783 -65.77 2.01 -1.73
CA GLU A 783 -65.50 0.56 -1.94
C GLU A 783 -64.36 0.31 -2.98
N LEU A 784 -64.52 -0.64 -3.93
CA LEU A 784 -63.63 -1.08 -5.04
C LEU A 784 -64.25 -0.71 -6.44
N PRO A 785 -63.63 -0.88 -7.64
CA PRO A 785 -62.76 -2.00 -8.05
C PRO A 785 -61.56 -1.73 -9.00
N SER A 786 -60.81 -2.80 -9.30
CA SER A 786 -59.70 -2.91 -10.27
C SER A 786 -60.13 -3.48 -11.64
N VAL A 787 -59.32 -3.27 -12.68
CA VAL A 787 -59.39 -3.98 -13.99
C VAL A 787 -57.98 -4.41 -14.42
N VAL A 788 -57.87 -5.49 -15.21
CA VAL A 788 -56.61 -6.22 -15.54
C VAL A 788 -56.39 -6.31 -17.06
N GLY A 789 -55.13 -6.28 -17.51
CA GLY A 789 -54.66 -6.64 -18.86
C GLY A 789 -53.15 -6.42 -19.02
N THR A 790 -52.26 -7.43 -19.01
CA THR A 790 -51.95 -8.51 -19.98
C THR A 790 -50.99 -8.14 -21.14
N ASN A 791 -49.75 -8.62 -21.01
CA ASN A 791 -48.81 -9.11 -22.04
C ASN A 791 -48.42 -8.23 -23.26
N SER A 792 -47.11 -8.11 -23.54
CA SER A 792 -46.41 -8.59 -24.78
C SER A 792 -45.19 -7.75 -25.22
N ALA A 793 -44.05 -8.44 -25.32
CA ALA A 793 -42.94 -8.35 -26.30
C ALA A 793 -42.64 -7.09 -27.16
N GLU A 794 -41.32 -6.80 -27.20
CA GLU A 794 -40.49 -6.38 -28.36
C GLU A 794 -40.75 -5.07 -29.15
N GLY A 795 -39.66 -4.52 -29.70
CA GLY A 795 -39.69 -3.42 -30.69
C GLY A 795 -38.71 -2.29 -30.39
N ALA A 796 -37.61 -2.19 -31.13
CA ALA A 796 -36.67 -1.07 -31.06
C ALA A 796 -36.67 -0.27 -32.36
N THR A 797 -37.03 1.02 -32.31
CA THR A 797 -36.92 1.94 -33.45
C THR A 797 -36.43 3.33 -33.04
N VAL A 798 -35.69 3.92 -33.98
CA VAL A 798 -35.09 5.26 -33.99
C VAL A 798 -36.06 6.36 -33.53
N LEU A 799 -35.59 7.29 -32.71
CA LEU A 799 -36.24 8.58 -32.45
C LEU A 799 -35.59 9.68 -33.31
N GLU A 800 -36.36 10.26 -34.22
CA GLU A 800 -35.96 11.47 -34.95
C GLU A 800 -36.01 12.70 -34.03
N LYS A 801 -35.12 13.67 -34.28
CA LYS A 801 -35.22 14.98 -33.64
C LYS A 801 -36.42 15.75 -34.17
N LYS A 802 -37.32 16.16 -33.29
CA LYS A 802 -38.26 17.25 -33.54
C LYS A 802 -37.89 18.43 -32.65
N GLU A 803 -37.57 19.56 -33.26
CA GLU A 803 -37.34 20.80 -32.52
C GLU A 803 -38.65 21.29 -31.91
N VAL A 804 -38.56 21.81 -30.68
CA VAL A 804 -39.66 22.47 -29.98
C VAL A 804 -39.12 23.82 -29.52
N SER A 805 -39.87 24.88 -29.79
CA SER A 805 -39.51 26.26 -29.47
C SER A 805 -39.19 26.43 -27.99
N GLY A 806 -38.11 27.17 -27.69
CA GLY A 806 -37.75 27.53 -26.32
C GLY A 806 -38.86 28.33 -25.62
N VAL A 807 -38.96 28.16 -24.30
CA VAL A 807 -39.85 28.92 -23.43
C VAL A 807 -38.97 29.69 -22.44
N ASP A 808 -38.86 31.00 -22.62
CA ASP A 808 -38.02 31.84 -21.77
C ASP A 808 -38.56 31.92 -20.35
N PHE A 809 -37.76 31.47 -19.38
CA PHE A 809 -38.16 31.37 -17.98
C PHE A 809 -37.85 32.66 -17.21
N SER A 810 -38.56 33.73 -17.55
CA SER A 810 -38.37 35.06 -16.93
C SER A 810 -38.74 35.09 -15.43
N ILE A 811 -38.07 35.95 -14.66
CA ILE A 811 -38.38 36.22 -13.25
C ILE A 811 -39.86 36.63 -13.05
N ASN A 812 -40.42 37.38 -14.01
CA ASN A 812 -41.83 37.77 -14.00
C ASN A 812 -42.76 36.57 -14.02
N GLN A 813 -42.47 35.54 -14.83
CA GLN A 813 -43.29 34.33 -14.87
C GLN A 813 -43.13 33.51 -13.58
N PHE A 814 -41.92 33.48 -12.99
CA PHE A 814 -41.70 32.87 -11.67
C PHE A 814 -42.52 33.57 -10.57
N VAL A 815 -42.54 34.90 -10.52
CA VAL A 815 -43.31 35.69 -9.54
C VAL A 815 -44.83 35.52 -9.75
N ARG A 816 -45.31 35.42 -10.99
CA ARG A 816 -46.70 35.04 -11.30
C ARG A 816 -47.05 33.64 -10.80
N ASN A 817 -46.20 32.65 -11.05
CA ASN A 817 -46.42 31.27 -10.61
C ASN A 817 -46.52 31.14 -9.07
N LEU A 818 -45.98 32.10 -8.31
CA LEU A 818 -46.15 32.20 -6.85
C LEU A 818 -47.40 32.97 -6.42
N GLY A 819 -48.19 33.54 -7.33
CA GLY A 819 -49.33 34.39 -7.03
C GLY A 819 -48.93 35.68 -6.30
N LEU A 820 -47.82 36.30 -6.73
CA LEU A 820 -47.24 37.52 -6.14
C LEU A 820 -47.08 38.64 -7.18
N GLU A 821 -47.99 38.70 -8.16
CA GLU A 821 -47.89 39.55 -9.35
C GLU A 821 -47.69 41.04 -9.02
N HIS A 822 -48.27 41.51 -7.92
CA HIS A 822 -48.12 42.87 -7.39
C HIS A 822 -46.71 43.22 -6.88
N LEU A 823 -45.74 42.31 -6.98
CA LEU A 823 -44.33 42.55 -6.67
C LEU A 823 -43.44 42.65 -7.93
N ILE A 824 -43.97 42.37 -9.13
CA ILE A 824 -43.18 42.36 -10.38
C ILE A 824 -42.48 43.70 -10.60
N ASP A 825 -43.21 44.81 -10.44
CA ASP A 825 -42.71 46.19 -10.53
C ASP A 825 -41.49 46.46 -9.64
N ILE A 826 -41.33 45.73 -8.52
CA ILE A 826 -40.17 45.85 -7.63
C ILE A 826 -38.98 45.11 -8.23
N PHE A 827 -39.17 43.88 -8.72
CA PHE A 827 -38.09 43.11 -9.36
C PHE A 827 -37.59 43.81 -10.64
N GLU A 828 -38.49 44.41 -11.44
CA GLU A 828 -38.11 45.18 -12.63
C GLU A 828 -37.41 46.49 -12.28
N ARG A 829 -37.90 47.25 -11.29
CA ARG A 829 -37.29 48.53 -10.88
C ARG A 829 -35.88 48.35 -10.31
N GLU A 830 -35.69 47.31 -9.49
CA GLU A 830 -34.38 47.00 -8.88
C GLU A 830 -33.51 46.09 -9.77
N GLN A 831 -33.91 45.81 -11.02
CA GLN A 831 -33.17 45.02 -12.02
C GLN A 831 -32.72 43.63 -11.53
N ILE A 832 -33.54 42.98 -10.70
CA ILE A 832 -33.21 41.68 -10.11
C ILE A 832 -33.44 40.57 -11.14
N THR A 833 -32.38 39.81 -11.45
CA THR A 833 -32.44 38.62 -12.29
C THR A 833 -32.63 37.34 -11.46
N LEU A 834 -32.92 36.22 -12.11
CA LEU A 834 -33.26 34.96 -11.43
C LEU A 834 -32.06 34.33 -10.70
N ASP A 835 -30.85 34.50 -11.22
CA ASP A 835 -29.58 34.13 -10.62
C ASP A 835 -29.27 34.96 -9.36
N VAL A 836 -29.42 36.30 -9.43
CA VAL A 836 -29.34 37.17 -8.24
C VAL A 836 -30.37 36.76 -7.20
N LEU A 837 -31.60 36.46 -7.61
CA LEU A 837 -32.67 36.00 -6.70
C LEU A 837 -32.37 34.67 -6.01
N VAL A 838 -31.53 33.80 -6.59
CA VAL A 838 -31.06 32.55 -5.95
C VAL A 838 -30.12 32.83 -4.77
N GLU A 839 -29.40 33.95 -4.79
CA GLU A 839 -28.47 34.35 -3.73
C GLU A 839 -29.12 35.27 -2.66
N MET A 840 -30.29 35.86 -2.94
CA MET A 840 -31.00 36.76 -2.02
C MET A 840 -31.68 36.04 -0.84
N GLY A 841 -31.36 36.48 0.38
CA GLY A 841 -31.99 36.00 1.61
C GLY A 841 -33.17 36.87 2.08
N HIS A 842 -33.68 36.53 3.27
CA HIS A 842 -34.78 37.26 3.91
C HIS A 842 -34.48 38.74 4.23
N LYS A 843 -33.21 39.13 4.29
CA LYS A 843 -32.79 40.51 4.59
C LYS A 843 -32.76 41.33 3.31
N GLU A 844 -32.13 40.80 2.28
CA GLU A 844 -31.91 41.41 0.96
C GLU A 844 -33.26 41.67 0.28
N LEU A 845 -34.17 40.69 0.32
CA LEU A 845 -35.54 40.86 -0.17
C LEU A 845 -36.35 41.89 0.63
N LYS A 846 -35.98 42.19 1.88
CA LYS A 846 -36.62 43.25 2.69
C LYS A 846 -36.09 44.63 2.29
N GLU A 847 -34.80 44.72 1.99
CA GLU A 847 -34.10 45.96 1.61
C GLU A 847 -34.60 46.50 0.26
N ILE A 848 -34.93 45.64 -0.72
CA ILE A 848 -35.65 46.03 -1.96
C ILE A 848 -37.15 46.37 -1.75
N GLY A 849 -37.66 46.28 -0.52
CA GLY A 849 -38.99 46.73 -0.15
C GLY A 849 -40.06 45.64 0.05
N ILE A 850 -39.76 44.34 -0.12
CA ILE A 850 -40.72 43.24 0.10
C ILE A 850 -40.87 42.99 1.61
N ASN A 851 -41.48 43.93 2.32
CA ASN A 851 -41.51 43.95 3.78
C ASN A 851 -42.28 42.78 4.40
N ALA A 852 -43.34 42.29 3.75
CA ALA A 852 -44.13 41.17 4.23
C ALA A 852 -43.30 39.87 4.31
N TYR A 853 -43.13 39.32 5.52
CA TYR A 853 -42.36 38.08 5.73
C TYR A 853 -42.91 36.90 4.91
N GLY A 854 -44.25 36.75 4.86
CA GLY A 854 -44.89 35.68 4.08
C GLY A 854 -44.57 35.75 2.59
N HIS A 855 -44.42 36.95 2.00
CA HIS A 855 -44.02 37.09 0.59
C HIS A 855 -42.55 36.68 0.40
N ARG A 856 -41.63 37.19 1.24
CA ARG A 856 -40.22 36.80 1.23
C ARG A 856 -40.04 35.28 1.40
N HIS A 857 -40.76 34.68 2.36
CA HIS A 857 -40.74 33.24 2.58
C HIS A 857 -41.28 32.46 1.38
N LYS A 858 -42.38 32.92 0.76
CA LYS A 858 -42.97 32.28 -0.44
C LYS A 858 -42.06 32.40 -1.67
N ILE A 859 -41.31 33.50 -1.81
CA ILE A 859 -40.28 33.70 -2.84
C ILE A 859 -39.12 32.73 -2.60
N ILE A 860 -38.54 32.69 -1.39
CA ILE A 860 -37.44 31.78 -1.05
C ILE A 860 -37.87 30.30 -1.18
N LYS A 861 -39.05 29.91 -0.69
CA LYS A 861 -39.64 28.58 -0.93
C LYS A 861 -39.91 28.29 -2.40
N GLY A 862 -40.21 29.31 -3.20
CA GLY A 862 -40.34 29.20 -4.65
C GLY A 862 -39.00 28.88 -5.30
N VAL A 863 -37.95 29.60 -4.92
CA VAL A 863 -36.57 29.40 -5.37
C VAL A 863 -36.06 28.02 -4.96
N GLU A 864 -36.24 27.62 -3.70
CA GLU A 864 -35.93 26.27 -3.22
C GLU A 864 -36.63 25.17 -4.04
N ARG A 865 -37.91 25.36 -4.39
CA ARG A 865 -38.68 24.41 -5.22
C ARG A 865 -38.23 24.39 -6.68
N LEU A 866 -37.85 25.54 -7.23
CA LEU A 866 -37.27 25.66 -8.56
C LEU A 866 -35.93 24.91 -8.63
N ILE A 867 -35.11 25.05 -7.59
CA ILE A 867 -33.82 24.36 -7.41
C ILE A 867 -34.01 22.85 -7.16
N SER A 868 -35.02 22.43 -6.39
CA SER A 868 -35.25 21.01 -6.09
C SER A 868 -35.92 20.22 -7.22
N GLY A 869 -36.58 20.91 -8.15
CA GLY A 869 -37.21 20.34 -9.34
C GLY A 869 -38.54 19.62 -9.09
N GLN A 870 -39.56 19.97 -9.87
CA GLN A 870 -40.79 19.17 -9.98
C GLN A 870 -40.73 18.39 -11.30
N GLN A 871 -41.05 17.09 -11.28
CA GLN A 871 -40.89 16.21 -12.44
C GLN A 871 -41.92 16.56 -13.55
N GLY A 872 -41.44 17.07 -14.68
CA GLY A 872 -42.27 17.34 -15.86
C GLY A 872 -41.47 17.79 -17.08
N LEU A 873 -41.36 16.90 -18.08
CA LEU A 873 -41.02 17.20 -19.48
C LEU A 873 -39.85 18.17 -19.75
N ASN A 874 -38.60 17.77 -19.45
CA ASN A 874 -37.43 18.36 -20.12
C ASN A 874 -36.26 17.35 -20.28
N PRO A 875 -35.90 16.90 -21.51
CA PRO A 875 -34.87 15.87 -21.72
C PRO A 875 -33.41 16.33 -21.46
N TYR A 876 -33.15 17.64 -21.45
CA TYR A 876 -31.78 18.17 -21.51
C TYR A 876 -31.06 18.29 -20.15
N LEU A 877 -31.75 18.03 -19.03
CA LEU A 877 -31.15 18.02 -17.68
C LEU A 877 -30.88 16.58 -17.20
N THR A 878 -29.92 15.91 -17.84
CA THR A 878 -29.57 14.50 -17.56
C THR A 878 -28.10 14.29 -17.18
N LEU A 879 -27.75 14.59 -15.92
CA LEU A 879 -26.63 13.94 -15.20
C LEU A 879 -26.82 14.07 -13.69
N ASN A 880 -26.77 12.93 -12.98
CA ASN A 880 -27.23 12.76 -11.59
C ASN A 880 -26.64 13.77 -10.58
N THR A 881 -27.49 14.59 -9.95
CA THR A 881 -27.15 15.48 -8.82
C THR A 881 -28.12 15.36 -7.64
N SER A 882 -28.79 14.21 -7.49
CA SER A 882 -29.73 13.91 -6.40
C SER A 882 -29.05 13.89 -5.02
N GLY A 883 -28.90 15.08 -4.41
CA GLY A 883 -28.40 15.27 -3.04
C GLY A 883 -27.06 16.03 -2.89
N SER A 884 -26.46 16.54 -3.98
CA SER A 884 -25.08 17.09 -3.95
C SER A 884 -24.94 18.53 -3.44
N GLY A 885 -25.97 19.38 -3.55
CA GLY A 885 -25.90 20.79 -3.16
C GLY A 885 -25.01 21.69 -4.05
N THR A 886 -24.64 21.20 -5.24
CA THR A 886 -23.97 21.99 -6.29
C THR A 886 -24.94 22.21 -7.44
N ILE A 887 -25.15 23.48 -7.81
CA ILE A 887 -25.91 23.91 -8.98
C ILE A 887 -24.91 24.39 -10.05
N LEU A 888 -25.24 24.16 -11.32
CA LEU A 888 -24.55 24.74 -12.47
C LEU A 888 -25.54 25.67 -13.18
N ILE A 889 -25.24 26.97 -13.20
CA ILE A 889 -26.06 27.99 -13.87
C ILE A 889 -25.41 28.29 -15.22
N ASP A 890 -26.16 28.15 -16.31
CA ASP A 890 -25.68 28.41 -17.66
C ASP A 890 -25.62 29.91 -17.93
N LEU A 891 -24.45 30.45 -18.26
CA LEU A 891 -24.29 31.87 -18.58
C LEU A 891 -24.62 32.12 -20.06
N SER A 892 -25.28 33.25 -20.34
CA SER A 892 -25.53 33.73 -21.71
C SER A 892 -24.22 34.23 -22.34
N THR A 893 -24.09 34.14 -23.66
CA THR A 893 -22.98 34.76 -24.42
C THR A 893 -22.98 36.30 -24.36
N GLU A 894 -24.12 36.89 -23.99
CA GLU A 894 -24.26 38.34 -23.75
C GLU A 894 -23.89 38.75 -22.31
N ASP A 895 -23.61 37.78 -21.43
CA ASP A 895 -23.21 38.02 -20.05
C ASP A 895 -21.75 38.53 -19.97
N LYS A 896 -21.50 39.50 -19.09
CA LYS A 896 -20.17 40.05 -18.84
C LYS A 896 -19.25 39.04 -18.14
N GLU A 897 -19.79 38.14 -17.30
CA GLU A 897 -19.01 37.04 -16.73
C GLU A 897 -18.63 36.01 -17.81
N PHE A 898 -19.53 35.69 -18.75
CA PHE A 898 -19.20 34.84 -19.89
C PHE A 898 -18.06 35.46 -20.71
N GLN A 899 -18.23 36.73 -21.12
CA GLN A 899 -17.26 37.43 -21.96
C GLN A 899 -15.89 37.57 -21.28
N SER A 900 -15.85 37.86 -19.98
CA SER A 900 -14.59 37.96 -19.22
C SER A 900 -13.88 36.61 -19.07
N VAL A 901 -14.64 35.52 -18.82
CA VAL A 901 -14.06 34.17 -18.68
C VAL A 901 -13.64 33.61 -20.04
N GLU A 902 -14.35 33.94 -21.13
CA GLU A 902 -13.92 33.66 -22.49
C GLU A 902 -12.64 34.44 -22.83
N GLU A 903 -12.60 35.76 -22.65
CA GLU A 903 -11.42 36.58 -22.96
C GLU A 903 -10.17 36.08 -22.23
N GLU A 904 -10.26 35.85 -20.92
CA GLU A 904 -9.18 35.28 -20.11
C GLU A 904 -8.76 33.90 -20.63
N MET A 905 -9.70 33.03 -21.02
CA MET A 905 -9.37 31.71 -21.59
C MET A 905 -8.70 31.83 -22.98
N GLN A 906 -9.20 32.67 -23.89
CA GLN A 906 -8.58 32.91 -25.20
C GLN A 906 -7.19 33.55 -25.03
N SER A 907 -6.98 34.40 -24.01
CA SER A 907 -5.68 34.98 -23.67
C SER A 907 -4.60 33.93 -23.36
N THR A 908 -4.98 32.70 -23.01
CA THR A 908 -4.04 31.59 -22.71
C THR A 908 -3.44 30.93 -23.96
N VAL A 909 -3.96 31.19 -25.16
CA VAL A 909 -3.45 30.59 -26.41
C VAL A 909 -1.99 31.00 -26.62
N ARG A 910 -1.09 30.03 -26.76
CA ARG A 910 0.34 30.26 -27.06
C ARG A 910 0.81 29.24 -28.09
N GLU A 911 1.63 29.70 -29.03
CA GLU A 911 2.24 28.86 -30.06
C GLU A 911 3.23 27.85 -29.44
N HIS A 912 3.10 26.58 -29.81
CA HIS A 912 4.01 25.52 -29.39
C HIS A 912 5.27 25.51 -30.27
N ARG A 913 6.45 25.65 -29.64
CA ARG A 913 7.76 25.70 -30.31
C ARG A 913 8.43 24.32 -30.49
N ASP A 914 7.65 23.25 -30.55
CA ASP A 914 8.14 21.86 -30.61
C ASP A 914 8.28 21.30 -32.03
N GLY A 915 7.98 22.11 -33.06
CA GLY A 915 7.95 21.67 -34.45
C GLY A 915 6.82 20.67 -34.77
N GLY A 916 5.77 20.59 -33.94
CA GLY A 916 4.61 19.73 -34.13
C GLY A 916 4.72 18.31 -33.57
N HIS A 917 5.79 17.98 -32.83
CA HIS A 917 6.06 16.61 -32.38
C HIS A 917 5.17 16.12 -31.23
N ALA A 918 4.71 17.00 -30.33
CA ALA A 918 3.82 16.66 -29.22
C ALA A 918 2.33 16.73 -29.59
N GLY A 919 1.96 17.49 -30.61
CA GLY A 919 0.61 17.52 -31.19
C GLY A 919 0.30 18.81 -31.95
N GLY A 920 -0.69 18.74 -32.85
CA GLY A 920 -1.04 19.80 -33.80
C GLY A 920 -1.41 21.16 -33.17
N VAL A 921 -1.23 22.20 -34.00
CA VAL A 921 -1.39 23.63 -33.70
C VAL A 921 -2.87 24.04 -33.60
N PHE A 922 -3.18 24.98 -32.72
CA PHE A 922 -4.47 25.68 -32.63
C PHE A 922 -4.24 27.18 -32.35
N ASN A 923 -5.16 28.04 -32.78
CA ASN A 923 -5.05 29.51 -32.62
C ASN A 923 -6.20 30.16 -31.83
N ARG A 924 -7.27 29.42 -31.54
CA ARG A 924 -8.38 29.84 -30.67
C ARG A 924 -9.04 28.62 -30.03
N TYR A 925 -9.76 28.84 -28.94
CA TYR A 925 -10.78 27.93 -28.47
C TYR A 925 -12.13 28.28 -29.11
N ASN A 926 -12.97 27.30 -29.32
CA ASN A 926 -14.41 27.46 -29.55
C ASN A 926 -15.08 27.21 -28.20
N ILE A 927 -15.53 28.26 -27.51
CA ILE A 927 -16.20 28.13 -26.21
C ILE A 927 -17.66 27.75 -26.47
N LEU A 928 -18.05 26.56 -26.00
CA LEU A 928 -19.36 25.96 -26.26
C LEU A 928 -20.35 26.24 -25.11
N LYS A 929 -19.83 26.45 -23.89
CA LYS A 929 -20.62 26.70 -22.70
C LYS A 929 -19.73 27.24 -21.58
N ILE A 930 -20.22 28.22 -20.82
CA ILE A 930 -19.67 28.56 -19.51
C ILE A 930 -20.80 28.38 -18.49
N GLN A 931 -20.53 27.63 -17.42
CA GLN A 931 -21.49 27.38 -16.35
C GLN A 931 -20.91 27.89 -15.03
N LYS A 932 -21.59 28.84 -14.38
CA LYS A 932 -21.24 29.29 -13.03
C LYS A 932 -21.55 28.19 -12.03
N VAL A 933 -20.61 27.90 -11.14
CA VAL A 933 -20.71 26.82 -10.16
C VAL A 933 -21.16 27.42 -8.83
N CYS A 934 -22.33 27.00 -8.35
CA CYS A 934 -22.91 27.48 -7.11
C CYS A 934 -22.98 26.32 -6.10
N ASN A 935 -22.02 26.26 -5.17
CA ASN A 935 -22.07 25.35 -4.02
C ASN A 935 -21.82 26.13 -2.73
N LYS A 936 -22.88 26.30 -1.94
CA LYS A 936 -22.86 27.08 -0.68
C LYS A 936 -21.82 26.56 0.33
N LYS A 937 -21.69 25.23 0.50
CA LYS A 937 -20.75 24.63 1.47
C LYS A 937 -19.28 24.83 1.07
N LEU A 938 -18.97 24.75 -0.23
CA LEU A 938 -17.63 25.04 -0.75
C LEU A 938 -17.33 26.55 -0.63
N TRP A 939 -18.32 27.41 -0.88
CA TRP A 939 -18.16 28.87 -0.77
C TRP A 939 -17.93 29.34 0.67
N GLU A 940 -18.65 28.75 1.63
CA GLU A 940 -18.47 28.97 3.08
C GLU A 940 -17.05 28.57 3.51
N ARG A 941 -16.58 27.37 3.11
CA ARG A 941 -15.21 26.88 3.40
C ARG A 941 -14.13 27.76 2.76
N TYR A 942 -14.29 28.13 1.50
CA TYR A 942 -13.36 29.04 0.82
C TYR A 942 -13.33 30.41 1.51
N THR A 943 -14.49 30.96 1.88
CA THR A 943 -14.59 32.24 2.59
C THR A 943 -13.92 32.20 3.97
N HIS A 944 -14.01 31.07 4.68
CA HIS A 944 -13.28 30.87 5.94
C HIS A 944 -11.76 30.90 5.74
N ARG A 945 -11.21 30.07 4.84
CA ARG A 945 -9.76 30.03 4.60
C ARG A 945 -9.24 31.36 4.03
N ARG A 946 -10.04 32.04 3.19
CA ARG A 946 -9.76 33.39 2.69
C ARG A 946 -9.62 34.40 3.84
N LYS A 947 -10.45 34.29 4.88
CA LYS A 947 -10.37 35.15 6.08
C LYS A 947 -9.08 34.87 6.86
N GLU A 948 -8.75 33.61 7.12
CA GLU A 948 -7.49 33.21 7.77
C GLU A 948 -6.26 33.76 7.03
N VAL A 949 -6.16 33.52 5.71
CA VAL A 949 -5.05 34.04 4.89
C VAL A 949 -4.99 35.57 4.92
N SER A 950 -6.13 36.25 5.00
CA SER A 950 -6.19 37.70 5.17
C SER A 950 -5.60 38.14 6.51
N GLU A 951 -5.97 37.48 7.60
CA GLU A 951 -5.47 37.74 8.96
C GLU A 951 -3.97 37.44 9.09
N GLU A 952 -3.48 36.36 8.48
CA GLU A 952 -2.04 36.01 8.37
C GLU A 952 -1.21 37.03 7.55
N ASN A 953 -1.88 37.81 6.69
CA ASN A 953 -1.25 38.64 5.66
C ASN A 953 -1.71 40.11 5.67
N HIS A 954 -1.83 40.72 6.86
CA HIS A 954 -2.14 42.15 7.03
C HIS A 954 -3.44 42.60 6.31
N ASN A 955 -4.52 41.84 6.50
CA ASN A 955 -5.83 42.01 5.85
C ASN A 955 -5.82 41.90 4.31
N HIS A 956 -4.83 41.19 3.73
CA HIS A 956 -4.76 40.93 2.29
C HIS A 956 -4.98 39.45 1.95
N ALA A 957 -6.22 39.08 1.66
CA ALA A 957 -6.68 37.75 1.24
C ALA A 957 -5.98 37.13 0.02
N ASN A 958 -5.21 37.90 -0.74
CA ASN A 958 -4.37 37.47 -1.86
C ASN A 958 -5.07 36.52 -2.87
N GLU A 959 -6.30 36.85 -3.25
CA GLU A 959 -7.11 36.04 -4.16
C GLU A 959 -6.56 36.03 -5.59
N ARG A 960 -6.65 34.88 -6.27
CA ARG A 960 -6.33 34.73 -7.71
C ARG A 960 -7.32 33.78 -8.37
N MET A 961 -7.53 33.95 -9.67
CA MET A 961 -8.23 32.99 -10.51
C MET A 961 -7.20 32.12 -11.25
N LEU A 962 -7.41 30.81 -11.31
CA LEU A 962 -6.51 29.84 -11.95
C LEU A 962 -7.31 28.73 -12.64
N PHE A 963 -6.95 28.38 -13.87
CA PHE A 963 -7.46 27.17 -14.52
C PHE A 963 -6.85 25.91 -13.87
N HIS A 964 -7.67 24.88 -13.64
CA HIS A 964 -7.16 23.61 -13.09
C HIS A 964 -6.20 22.91 -14.08
N GLY A 965 -5.16 22.25 -13.56
CA GLY A 965 -4.15 21.58 -14.38
C GLY A 965 -3.01 22.48 -14.88
N SER A 966 -2.72 23.60 -14.19
CA SER A 966 -1.64 24.54 -14.55
C SER A 966 -0.35 24.38 -13.71
N PRO A 967 0.66 23.62 -14.18
CA PRO A 967 2.03 23.64 -13.65
C PRO A 967 2.94 24.61 -14.42
N PHE A 968 4.10 24.95 -13.84
CA PHE A 968 5.06 25.95 -14.34
C PHE A 968 5.74 25.56 -15.68
N VAL A 969 5.11 25.84 -16.83
CA VAL A 969 5.63 25.46 -18.16
C VAL A 969 6.86 26.28 -18.62
N ASN A 970 7.03 27.51 -18.11
CA ASN A 970 8.01 28.49 -18.64
C ASN A 970 9.49 28.03 -18.58
N ALA A 971 9.82 27.08 -17.69
CA ALA A 971 11.14 26.46 -17.64
C ALA A 971 11.29 25.27 -18.61
N ILE A 972 10.20 24.50 -18.83
CA ILE A 972 10.18 23.24 -19.57
C ILE A 972 10.38 23.49 -21.07
N ILE A 973 9.69 24.49 -21.64
CA ILE A 973 9.78 24.82 -23.07
C ILE A 973 11.17 25.36 -23.47
N HIS A 974 11.92 25.96 -22.54
CA HIS A 974 13.11 26.74 -22.88
C HIS A 974 14.47 26.07 -22.59
N LYS A 975 14.53 24.96 -21.84
CA LYS A 975 15.80 24.32 -21.46
C LYS A 975 15.89 22.81 -21.68
N GLY A 976 14.81 22.16 -22.13
CA GLY A 976 14.73 20.71 -22.17
C GLY A 976 14.50 20.10 -20.78
N PHE A 977 14.19 18.81 -20.76
CA PHE A 977 13.75 18.09 -19.56
C PHE A 977 14.95 17.42 -18.85
N ASP A 978 15.41 17.99 -17.73
CA ASP A 978 16.46 17.41 -16.88
C ASP A 978 15.89 17.07 -15.49
N GLU A 979 15.62 15.77 -15.28
CA GLU A 979 14.94 15.24 -14.10
C GLU A 979 15.63 15.59 -12.77
N ARG A 980 16.96 15.80 -12.80
CA ARG A 980 17.79 16.07 -11.61
C ARG A 980 17.38 17.36 -10.88
N HIS A 981 16.83 18.34 -11.58
CA HIS A 981 16.38 19.59 -10.97
C HIS A 981 15.01 19.46 -10.27
N ALA A 982 14.21 18.43 -10.55
CA ALA A 982 12.92 18.21 -9.89
C ALA A 982 13.06 17.63 -8.47
N TYR A 983 14.19 16.98 -8.15
CA TYR A 983 14.35 16.24 -6.90
C TYR A 983 14.75 17.09 -5.68
N ILE A 984 15.18 18.35 -5.90
CA ILE A 984 15.72 19.22 -4.84
C ILE A 984 14.62 20.07 -4.17
N GLY A 985 13.46 20.21 -4.80
CA GLY A 985 12.25 20.79 -4.19
C GLY A 985 11.13 19.76 -4.14
N GLY A 986 10.96 19.08 -3.00
CA GLY A 986 10.04 17.95 -2.83
C GLY A 986 8.56 18.30 -2.96
N MET A 987 8.05 18.44 -4.19
CA MET A 987 6.65 18.70 -4.50
C MET A 987 6.16 17.91 -5.73
N PHE A 988 5.56 16.74 -5.52
CA PHE A 988 4.68 16.15 -6.53
C PHE A 988 3.37 16.95 -6.60
N GLY A 989 2.95 17.32 -7.81
CA GLY A 989 1.58 17.77 -8.10
C GLY A 989 1.21 19.21 -7.70
N ALA A 990 1.47 20.16 -8.59
CA ALA A 990 0.73 21.43 -8.63
C ALA A 990 -0.59 21.21 -9.41
N GLY A 991 -1.65 20.83 -8.70
CA GLY A 991 -2.98 20.55 -9.27
C GLY A 991 -4.08 20.74 -8.23
N ILE A 992 -5.32 20.73 -8.70
CA ILE A 992 -6.53 20.74 -7.86
C ILE A 992 -7.06 19.31 -7.77
N TYR A 993 -7.22 18.81 -6.54
CA TYR A 993 -7.59 17.43 -6.29
C TYR A 993 -9.11 17.24 -6.10
N PHE A 994 -9.57 16.01 -6.32
CA PHE A 994 -10.92 15.53 -6.01
C PHE A 994 -10.82 14.05 -5.61
N ALA A 995 -11.55 13.61 -4.59
CA ALA A 995 -11.47 12.28 -3.98
C ALA A 995 -12.15 11.17 -4.83
N GLU A 996 -12.03 9.87 -4.51
CA GLU A 996 -11.33 9.23 -3.37
C GLU A 996 -10.28 8.20 -3.83
N ASN A 997 -10.28 7.83 -5.12
CA ASN A 997 -9.31 6.91 -5.74
C ASN A 997 -8.11 7.65 -6.36
N SER A 998 -7.60 8.70 -5.69
CA SER A 998 -6.49 9.53 -6.19
C SER A 998 -5.11 8.85 -6.04
N SER A 999 -4.97 7.65 -6.61
CA SER A 999 -3.66 7.12 -6.96
C SER A 999 -2.97 8.04 -7.99
N LYS A 1000 -1.66 7.88 -8.18
CA LYS A 1000 -0.80 8.84 -8.91
C LYS A 1000 -1.36 9.19 -10.30
N SER A 1001 -1.34 10.49 -10.61
CA SER A 1001 -1.51 11.10 -11.95
C SER A 1001 -2.81 10.80 -12.72
N ASN A 1002 -3.77 11.73 -12.67
CA ASN A 1002 -4.93 11.78 -13.58
C ASN A 1002 -4.84 12.91 -14.63
N GLN A 1003 -3.62 13.19 -15.13
CA GLN A 1003 -3.39 13.93 -16.38
C GLN A 1003 -2.10 13.51 -17.13
N TYR A 1004 -1.56 12.32 -16.80
CA TYR A 1004 -0.47 11.66 -17.55
C TYR A 1004 -0.83 10.20 -17.87
N VAL A 1005 -1.99 10.02 -18.51
CA VAL A 1005 -2.40 8.76 -19.14
C VAL A 1005 -2.59 9.09 -20.62
N TYR A 1006 -1.66 8.79 -21.54
CA TYR A 1006 -0.69 7.69 -21.56
C TYR A 1006 0.77 8.13 -21.67
N GLY A 1007 1.65 7.48 -20.89
CA GLY A 1007 3.02 7.14 -21.29
C GLY A 1007 4.10 8.24 -21.21
N ILE A 1008 5.21 7.91 -20.55
CA ILE A 1008 6.52 8.42 -20.93
C ILE A 1008 6.77 7.91 -22.35
N GLY A 1009 6.90 8.79 -23.34
CA GLY A 1009 6.97 8.41 -24.76
C GLY A 1009 5.69 8.62 -25.58
N GLY A 1010 4.89 9.65 -25.27
CA GLY A 1010 3.95 10.23 -26.24
C GLY A 1010 2.65 9.46 -26.46
N GLY A 1011 1.71 9.58 -25.50
CA GLY A 1011 0.39 8.97 -25.58
C GLY A 1011 -0.41 9.23 -26.87
N THR A 1012 -1.38 8.36 -27.12
CA THR A 1012 -2.15 8.26 -28.38
C THR A 1012 -3.28 9.30 -28.52
N GLY A 1013 -3.33 10.31 -27.65
CA GLY A 1013 -4.37 11.34 -27.69
C GLY A 1013 -5.77 10.82 -27.38
N CYS A 1014 -6.78 11.34 -28.11
CA CYS A 1014 -8.18 10.98 -27.94
C CYS A 1014 -8.42 9.46 -28.03
N PRO A 1015 -9.12 8.81 -27.07
CA PRO A 1015 -9.41 7.39 -27.18
C PRO A 1015 -10.32 7.03 -28.37
N ILE A 1016 -11.17 7.97 -28.81
CA ILE A 1016 -12.08 7.80 -29.95
C ILE A 1016 -11.35 8.06 -31.28
N HIS A 1017 -10.68 9.21 -31.40
CA HIS A 1017 -10.11 9.69 -32.67
C HIS A 1017 -8.61 9.42 -32.85
N LYS A 1018 -7.92 8.95 -31.81
CA LYS A 1018 -6.46 8.65 -31.75
C LYS A 1018 -5.54 9.81 -32.19
N ASP A 1019 -6.03 11.05 -31.99
CA ASP A 1019 -5.33 12.30 -32.28
C ASP A 1019 -4.94 13.01 -30.97
N ARG A 1020 -3.65 13.38 -30.83
CA ARG A 1020 -3.07 14.11 -29.68
C ARG A 1020 -3.69 15.50 -29.51
N SER A 1021 -3.97 16.19 -30.61
CA SER A 1021 -4.63 17.49 -30.63
C SER A 1021 -6.05 17.39 -31.18
N CYS A 1022 -6.77 16.32 -30.84
CA CYS A 1022 -8.13 16.07 -31.33
C CYS A 1022 -9.04 17.31 -31.26
N TYR A 1023 -9.32 17.86 -32.44
CA TYR A 1023 -10.15 19.04 -32.69
C TYR A 1023 -11.65 18.75 -32.71
N VAL A 1024 -12.05 17.46 -32.67
CA VAL A 1024 -13.46 17.02 -32.78
C VAL A 1024 -14.13 16.89 -31.41
N CYS A 1025 -13.38 16.51 -30.37
CA CYS A 1025 -13.95 16.28 -29.04
C CYS A 1025 -14.11 17.58 -28.25
N HIS A 1026 -15.30 17.78 -27.69
CA HIS A 1026 -15.55 18.76 -26.64
C HIS A 1026 -14.78 18.37 -25.37
N ARG A 1027 -14.30 19.36 -24.65
CA ARG A 1027 -13.45 19.27 -23.46
C ARG A 1027 -14.06 20.13 -22.36
N GLN A 1028 -13.70 19.85 -21.12
CA GLN A 1028 -14.15 20.61 -19.96
C GLN A 1028 -12.95 21.08 -19.14
N LEU A 1029 -13.07 22.29 -18.57
CA LEU A 1029 -12.03 22.97 -17.80
C LEU A 1029 -12.70 23.70 -16.62
N LEU A 1030 -12.20 23.51 -15.40
CA LEU A 1030 -12.58 24.34 -14.26
C LEU A 1030 -11.70 25.60 -14.19
N PHE A 1031 -12.34 26.75 -14.00
CA PHE A 1031 -11.70 28.01 -13.63
C PHE A 1031 -12.01 28.28 -12.15
N CYS A 1032 -10.96 28.28 -11.33
CA CYS A 1032 -11.07 28.20 -9.88
C CYS A 1032 -10.51 29.45 -9.20
N ARG A 1033 -11.23 29.92 -8.18
CA ARG A 1033 -10.80 30.96 -7.26
C ARG A 1033 -9.93 30.34 -6.16
N VAL A 1034 -8.76 30.92 -5.90
CA VAL A 1034 -7.81 30.47 -4.87
C VAL A 1034 -7.38 31.64 -3.98
N THR A 1035 -6.99 31.35 -2.75
CA THR A 1035 -6.30 32.27 -1.83
C THR A 1035 -4.89 31.74 -1.57
N LEU A 1036 -3.88 32.61 -1.50
CA LEU A 1036 -2.47 32.20 -1.47
C LEU A 1036 -1.73 32.79 -0.25
N GLY A 1037 -1.38 31.93 0.69
CA GLY A 1037 -0.69 32.28 1.93
C GLY A 1037 0.73 32.85 1.76
N LYS A 1038 1.28 33.36 2.87
CA LYS A 1038 2.51 34.18 2.93
C LYS A 1038 3.74 33.52 2.28
N SER A 1039 3.84 32.20 2.30
CA SER A 1039 4.91 31.40 1.68
C SER A 1039 5.04 31.63 0.16
N PHE A 1040 3.96 32.02 -0.52
CA PHE A 1040 3.97 32.32 -1.96
C PHE A 1040 4.50 33.73 -2.30
N LEU A 1041 4.74 34.59 -1.30
CA LEU A 1041 5.29 35.95 -1.51
C LEU A 1041 6.83 35.97 -1.52
N GLN A 1042 7.51 34.97 -0.94
CA GLN A 1042 8.97 34.93 -0.84
C GLN A 1042 9.67 34.46 -2.12
N PHE A 1043 8.98 33.72 -2.99
CA PHE A 1043 9.51 33.27 -4.28
C PHE A 1043 8.78 34.00 -5.41
N SER A 1044 9.55 34.59 -6.33
CA SER A 1044 9.05 35.56 -7.31
C SER A 1044 7.90 35.06 -8.17
N ALA A 1045 6.66 35.35 -7.78
CA ALA A 1045 5.43 35.01 -8.50
C ALA A 1045 5.21 35.82 -9.81
N MET A 1046 6.30 36.31 -10.43
CA MET A 1046 6.31 37.17 -11.61
C MET A 1046 6.82 36.42 -12.85
N LYS A 1047 6.10 35.34 -13.22
CA LYS A 1047 6.01 34.76 -14.59
C LYS A 1047 5.07 33.54 -14.59
N MET A 1048 3.80 33.76 -14.28
CA MET A 1048 2.74 32.78 -14.58
C MET A 1048 2.75 32.49 -16.08
N ALA A 1049 3.17 31.28 -16.46
CA ALA A 1049 2.91 30.74 -17.79
C ALA A 1049 1.69 29.84 -17.67
N HIS A 1050 0.60 30.25 -18.32
CA HIS A 1050 -0.57 29.41 -18.50
C HIS A 1050 -0.14 28.26 -19.42
N SER A 1051 -0.32 27.01 -18.99
CA SER A 1051 -0.26 25.89 -19.93
C SER A 1051 -1.49 25.98 -20.83
N PRO A 1052 -1.36 26.01 -22.17
CA PRO A 1052 -2.52 26.04 -23.04
C PRO A 1052 -3.37 24.77 -22.83
N PRO A 1053 -4.69 24.86 -22.52
CA PRO A 1053 -5.58 23.69 -22.45
C PRO A 1053 -5.80 23.01 -23.82
N GLY A 1054 -4.77 22.33 -24.33
CA GLY A 1054 -4.73 21.70 -25.65
C GLY A 1054 -4.48 20.19 -25.65
N HIS A 1055 -3.31 19.73 -25.19
CA HIS A 1055 -2.76 18.44 -25.65
C HIS A 1055 -3.02 17.21 -24.75
N HIS A 1056 -3.41 17.37 -23.47
CA HIS A 1056 -3.42 16.25 -22.51
C HIS A 1056 -4.76 15.98 -21.80
N SER A 1057 -5.78 16.81 -22.02
CA SER A 1057 -7.12 16.66 -21.42
C SER A 1057 -8.18 16.44 -22.49
N VAL A 1058 -8.43 15.19 -22.88
CA VAL A 1058 -9.47 14.82 -23.87
C VAL A 1058 -10.76 14.29 -23.22
N THR A 1059 -10.73 13.94 -21.93
CA THR A 1059 -11.94 13.59 -21.15
C THR A 1059 -11.83 14.07 -19.71
N GLY A 1060 -11.48 15.35 -19.53
CA GLY A 1060 -11.39 16.04 -18.23
C GLY A 1060 -12.73 16.31 -17.55
N ARG A 1061 -13.65 15.33 -17.52
CA ARG A 1061 -14.79 15.39 -16.60
C ARG A 1061 -14.26 15.29 -15.16
N PRO A 1062 -14.85 16.00 -14.19
CA PRO A 1062 -14.75 15.61 -12.78
C PRO A 1062 -15.13 14.14 -12.62
N SER A 1063 -14.58 13.46 -11.62
CA SER A 1063 -15.07 12.14 -11.23
C SER A 1063 -16.58 12.18 -10.99
N VAL A 1064 -17.29 11.05 -11.15
CA VAL A 1064 -18.70 10.98 -10.73
C VAL A 1064 -18.75 11.34 -9.25
N ASN A 1065 -19.56 12.35 -8.91
CA ASN A 1065 -19.64 13.00 -7.58
C ASN A 1065 -18.45 13.91 -7.18
N GLY A 1066 -17.48 14.20 -8.06
CA GLY A 1066 -16.30 15.02 -7.74
C GLY A 1066 -16.63 16.43 -7.24
N LEU A 1067 -17.58 17.12 -7.90
CA LEU A 1067 -18.11 18.43 -7.45
C LEU A 1067 -19.16 18.33 -6.32
N ALA A 1068 -19.42 17.14 -5.77
CA ALA A 1068 -20.35 16.92 -4.65
C ALA A 1068 -19.62 16.66 -3.32
N LEU A 1069 -18.37 16.17 -3.36
CA LEU A 1069 -17.54 15.94 -2.17
C LEU A 1069 -16.87 17.25 -1.74
N ALA A 1070 -17.50 17.95 -0.79
CA ALA A 1070 -17.16 19.32 -0.37
C ALA A 1070 -15.80 19.49 0.37
N GLU A 1071 -14.93 18.49 0.33
CA GLU A 1071 -13.83 18.26 1.29
C GLU A 1071 -12.43 18.26 0.66
N TYR A 1072 -12.32 18.24 -0.67
CA TYR A 1072 -11.04 17.91 -1.34
C TYR A 1072 -10.56 18.89 -2.41
N VAL A 1073 -11.28 19.99 -2.66
CA VAL A 1073 -10.92 20.99 -3.69
C VAL A 1073 -9.73 21.85 -3.22
N ILE A 1074 -8.53 21.27 -3.26
CA ILE A 1074 -7.32 21.80 -2.63
C ILE A 1074 -6.25 22.04 -3.69
N TYR A 1075 -5.58 23.21 -3.63
CA TYR A 1075 -4.43 23.57 -4.46
C TYR A 1075 -3.17 23.73 -3.59
N ARG A 1076 -2.19 22.84 -3.75
CA ARG A 1076 -0.92 22.84 -2.97
C ARG A 1076 -1.08 22.87 -1.43
N GLY A 1077 -2.23 22.45 -0.91
CA GLY A 1077 -2.57 22.48 0.52
C GLY A 1077 -3.55 23.60 0.93
N GLU A 1078 -3.78 24.58 0.07
CA GLU A 1078 -4.74 25.68 0.29
C GLU A 1078 -6.12 25.36 -0.29
N GLN A 1079 -7.19 25.85 0.35
CA GLN A 1079 -8.56 25.65 -0.13
C GLN A 1079 -8.83 26.47 -1.41
N ALA A 1080 -9.41 25.82 -2.42
CA ALA A 1080 -9.88 26.45 -3.65
C ALA A 1080 -11.41 26.34 -3.78
N TYR A 1081 -12.00 27.27 -4.54
CA TYR A 1081 -13.41 27.22 -4.96
C TYR A 1081 -13.48 27.06 -6.49
N PRO A 1082 -14.22 26.08 -7.02
CA PRO A 1082 -14.48 26.03 -8.46
C PRO A 1082 -15.54 27.09 -8.78
N GLU A 1083 -15.18 28.12 -9.55
CA GLU A 1083 -16.07 29.26 -9.84
C GLU A 1083 -16.87 29.03 -11.12
N TYR A 1084 -16.21 28.55 -12.18
CA TYR A 1084 -16.83 28.26 -13.48
C TYR A 1084 -16.39 26.89 -14.03
N LEU A 1085 -17.31 26.22 -14.72
CA LEU A 1085 -17.07 25.05 -15.55
C LEU A 1085 -17.22 25.47 -17.02
N ILE A 1086 -16.11 25.47 -17.75
CA ILE A 1086 -16.05 25.85 -19.17
C ILE A 1086 -16.06 24.59 -20.01
N THR A 1087 -16.97 24.50 -20.97
CA THR A 1087 -16.98 23.47 -22.02
C THR A 1087 -16.55 24.10 -23.34
N TYR A 1088 -15.56 23.51 -24.01
CA TYR A 1088 -14.88 24.11 -25.17
C TYR A 1088 -14.34 23.06 -26.14
N GLN A 1089 -13.87 23.51 -27.29
CA GLN A 1089 -13.23 22.73 -28.34
C GLN A 1089 -11.98 23.49 -28.83
N ILE A 1090 -10.92 22.80 -29.26
CA ILE A 1090 -9.74 23.46 -29.84
C ILE A 1090 -9.91 23.59 -31.35
N MET A 1091 -9.56 24.75 -31.92
CA MET A 1091 -9.74 25.05 -33.34
C MET A 1091 -8.41 25.14 -34.09
N LYS A 1092 -8.33 24.49 -35.25
CA LYS A 1092 -7.19 24.70 -36.17
C LYS A 1092 -7.12 26.17 -36.60
N PRO A 1093 -5.92 26.70 -36.89
CA PRO A 1093 -5.79 27.91 -37.68
C PRO A 1093 -6.54 27.73 -39.00
N GLU A 1094 -7.26 28.77 -39.42
CA GLU A 1094 -7.89 28.81 -40.73
C GLU A 1094 -6.79 28.89 -41.78
N VAL A 1095 -6.77 27.94 -42.72
CA VAL A 1095 -5.82 27.96 -43.83
C VAL A 1095 -6.32 28.99 -44.83
N THR A 1096 -5.68 30.15 -44.85
CA THR A 1096 -5.93 31.21 -45.85
C THR A 1096 -5.56 30.68 -47.23
N THR A 1097 -6.57 30.28 -48.01
CA THR A 1097 -6.40 29.85 -49.40
C THR A 1097 -6.28 31.05 -50.35
N GLU A 1098 -5.27 31.90 -50.12
CA GLU A 1098 -4.88 33.00 -51.01
C GLU A 1098 -3.35 33.04 -51.16
N ALA A 1099 -2.90 33.00 -52.42
CA ALA A 1099 -1.55 33.26 -52.95
C ALA A 1099 -0.34 32.60 -52.24
#